data_AF-A0A661PC79-F1
#
_entry.id   AF-A0A661PC79-F1
#
_cell.length_a   1.000
_cell.length_b   1.000
_cell.length_c   1.000
_cell.angle_alpha   90.00
_cell.angle_beta   90.00
_cell.angle_gamma   90.00
#
_symmetry.space_group_name_H-M   'P 1'
#
loop_
_entity.id
_entity.type
_entity.pdbx_description
1 polymer ?
#
loop_
_entity_poly.entity_id
_entity_poly.type
_entity_poly.pdbx_seq_one_letter_code
_entity_poly.pdbx_strand_id
1 'polypeptide(L)'
;MKSRSRPCAPRPGGPDPPSPWHPGWVCGVMASVDSRSKASPYRRLALVITICAFAGCAAKTDAILRLFNEGALDSSQDPALTDEAISRELASRVVFQAVVGGYFNQGPGVDPSDGAVEAWLEAFASDQLNPFLTLVTEILEETRRPDPMGSAGSSAGGSPDAVQGEVAQLDVVQASAVQLDVTQAARHSAPVRSLRDDLLKQVQPALVGPAGPICGEDSGHLDWQVVKYHADRIRFVESLLRAATELAELLGEGAVWHSSITAGARQGFREASAYLANRKWARRRRGLTLGLVVKGGGPTGIFSAGAVWRMLTMIEGCLADPECSFNSADPRFTLMSGTSTGALVSTMVDIFNQDSCVCHEVKPALHDMGEGGQPPTSSAEPPLDQPTVDKTPGMFSCTDSMTGSRCRRQARALLATLFTCLDQRQLYCVDSQWAWELADEQKGIVQFDGIQHLMGKYLEGATYQNRSELIVNAVDFQSGELLSLADQDPASTYQLDAKVALKDMRAAIEASFVLPVIAQPVLELRVHGDLRPGVYLDGGIRSELPLLPLVRRGAERVIVVSSAPSRITQVQPQESALDIAARYIDVSLSAVTEGELVRGDLQARNTVAGEILQCHELLGSESSPCTKRSKGVSCDAAAFCQARWADVCSQREEGDGSEDGAGGAGGAGGAGGAGGAGGAGGGVAAPADEPTGPSTSPPTSLDLEALRTDRLWQMKTIFRNPRRSDASLGYSFDPVHLRRLFNAGAEAVRLRCSEIAGFMGIKADPDKLRVWCNATPEVEERLCSHLPEGEFRPCAH
;
A
#
# COMPACT_ATOMS: atom_id res chain seq x y z
N MET A 1 -11.38 -0.80 69.24
CA MET A 1 -11.69 -2.18 69.65
C MET A 1 -10.43 -3.02 69.51
N LYS A 2 -10.01 -3.69 70.58
CA LYS A 2 -8.79 -4.52 70.68
C LYS A 2 -9.15 -6.01 70.48
N SER A 3 -8.37 -6.75 69.69
CA SER A 3 -8.12 -8.20 69.90
C SER A 3 -6.80 -8.58 69.23
N ARG A 4 -5.67 -8.54 69.94
CA ARG A 4 -5.04 -9.66 70.69
C ARG A 4 -4.80 -10.92 69.85
N SER A 5 -3.58 -10.99 69.33
CA SER A 5 -2.86 -12.21 68.96
C SER A 5 -2.61 -13.10 70.18
N ARG A 6 -2.69 -14.43 70.00
CA ARG A 6 -2.19 -15.44 70.94
C ARG A 6 -0.96 -16.12 70.33
N PRO A 7 0.12 -16.36 71.08
CA PRO A 7 1.27 -17.14 70.62
C PRO A 7 1.10 -18.63 70.96
N CYS A 8 1.57 -19.50 70.07
CA CYS A 8 1.71 -20.93 70.35
C CYS A 8 2.98 -21.19 71.18
N ALA A 9 2.81 -21.99 72.24
CA ALA A 9 3.88 -22.45 73.13
C ALA A 9 4.68 -23.62 72.52
N PRO A 10 5.96 -23.82 72.90
CA PRO A 10 6.74 -24.98 72.49
C PRO A 10 6.53 -26.16 73.46
N ARG A 11 6.60 -27.40 72.95
CA ARG A 11 6.85 -28.58 73.79
C ARG A 11 8.18 -29.24 73.40
N PRO A 12 8.90 -29.86 74.36
CA PRO A 12 10.30 -30.20 74.23
C PRO A 12 10.55 -31.70 73.99
N GLY A 13 11.71 -32.00 73.40
CA GLY A 13 12.55 -33.14 73.77
C GLY A 13 12.43 -34.42 72.94
N GLY A 14 13.55 -34.83 72.34
CA GLY A 14 13.80 -36.20 71.85
C GLY A 14 14.79 -36.25 70.67
N PRO A 15 16.00 -36.83 70.84
CA PRO A 15 17.05 -36.85 69.82
C PRO A 15 16.98 -38.13 68.97
N ASP A 16 17.14 -38.01 67.65
CA ASP A 16 17.81 -38.97 66.77
C ASP A 16 17.86 -38.43 65.31
N PRO A 17 18.97 -38.57 64.57
CA PRO A 17 19.05 -38.35 63.11
C PRO A 17 18.81 -39.70 62.37
N PRO A 18 18.82 -39.81 61.02
CA PRO A 18 18.68 -38.86 59.89
C PRO A 18 17.64 -39.30 58.82
N SER A 19 17.23 -38.42 57.90
CA SER A 19 17.18 -38.70 56.43
C SER A 19 16.65 -37.48 55.64
N PRO A 20 17.23 -37.15 54.48
CA PRO A 20 16.60 -36.28 53.50
C PRO A 20 15.70 -37.13 52.58
N TRP A 21 14.69 -36.50 51.98
CA TRP A 21 13.74 -37.03 50.97
C TRP A 21 12.42 -37.61 51.51
N HIS A 22 11.41 -36.73 51.62
CA HIS A 22 10.02 -37.10 51.36
C HIS A 22 9.29 -35.97 50.59
N PRO A 23 8.72 -36.26 49.39
CA PRO A 23 7.92 -35.32 48.61
C PRO A 23 6.46 -35.39 49.10
N GLY A 24 6.15 -34.68 50.18
CA GLY A 24 4.80 -34.71 50.79
C GLY A 24 4.04 -33.38 50.77
N TRP A 25 4.67 -32.27 50.39
CA TRP A 25 4.13 -30.93 50.63
C TRP A 25 3.58 -30.20 49.39
N VAL A 26 3.72 -30.75 48.19
CA VAL A 26 3.33 -30.04 46.94
C VAL A 26 1.87 -30.26 46.53
N CYS A 27 1.16 -31.25 47.08
CA CYS A 27 -0.23 -31.52 46.70
C CYS A 27 -1.28 -30.59 47.35
N GLY A 28 -0.91 -29.75 48.31
CA GLY A 28 -1.86 -28.89 49.04
C GLY A 28 -2.24 -27.58 48.35
N VAL A 29 -1.43 -27.09 47.41
CA VAL A 29 -1.60 -25.75 46.81
C VAL A 29 -2.42 -25.77 45.51
N MET A 30 -2.45 -26.90 44.79
CA MET A 30 -3.26 -27.01 43.56
C MET A 30 -4.77 -27.19 43.79
N ALA A 31 -5.21 -27.54 45.00
CA ALA A 31 -6.63 -27.77 45.31
C ALA A 31 -7.41 -26.49 45.70
N SER A 32 -6.79 -25.31 45.71
CA SER A 32 -7.40 -24.05 46.19
C SER A 32 -7.61 -22.98 45.11
N VAL A 33 -7.40 -23.28 43.82
CA VAL A 33 -7.79 -22.35 42.74
C VAL A 33 -9.29 -22.51 42.50
N ASP A 34 -10.06 -21.71 43.23
CA ASP A 34 -11.51 -21.70 43.23
C ASP A 34 -12.07 -21.41 41.83
N SER A 35 -13.00 -22.27 41.38
CA SER A 35 -13.68 -22.24 40.07
C SER A 35 -14.50 -20.98 39.79
N ARG A 36 -14.59 -20.04 40.75
CA ARG A 36 -15.42 -18.83 40.66
C ARG A 36 -14.67 -17.53 40.35
N SER A 37 -13.34 -17.55 40.22
CA SER A 37 -12.62 -16.32 39.86
C SER A 37 -12.76 -16.00 38.36
N LYS A 38 -13.26 -14.82 38.01
CA LYS A 38 -13.33 -14.27 36.64
C LYS A 38 -11.95 -13.89 36.08
N ALA A 39 -10.88 -14.57 36.50
CA ALA A 39 -9.56 -14.35 35.91
C ALA A 39 -9.56 -14.90 34.47
N SER A 40 -9.04 -14.11 33.52
CA SER A 40 -8.94 -14.54 32.12
C SER A 40 -8.14 -15.86 32.02
N PRO A 41 -8.45 -16.72 31.04
CA PRO A 41 -7.71 -17.98 30.82
C PRO A 41 -6.19 -17.76 30.71
N TYR A 42 -5.75 -16.62 30.18
CA TYR A 42 -4.34 -16.23 30.10
C TYR A 42 -3.66 -16.04 31.46
N ARG A 43 -4.32 -15.41 32.45
CA ARG A 43 -3.76 -15.27 33.81
C ARG A 43 -3.61 -16.61 34.52
N ARG A 44 -4.52 -17.56 34.23
CA ARG A 44 -4.42 -18.92 34.76
C ARG A 44 -3.26 -19.68 34.12
N LEU A 45 -3.06 -19.50 32.80
CA LEU A 45 -1.92 -20.08 32.08
C LEU A 45 -0.58 -19.51 32.58
N ALA A 46 -0.45 -18.20 32.72
CA ALA A 46 0.75 -17.55 33.26
C ALA A 46 1.06 -18.04 34.68
N LEU A 47 0.07 -18.11 35.57
CA LEU A 47 0.23 -18.65 36.92
C LEU A 47 0.71 -20.12 36.90
N VAL A 48 0.16 -20.96 36.01
CA VAL A 48 0.57 -22.37 35.88
C VAL A 48 1.99 -22.48 35.34
N ILE A 49 2.38 -21.68 34.34
CA ILE A 49 3.74 -21.65 33.79
C ILE A 49 4.73 -21.19 34.87
N THR A 50 4.42 -20.12 35.60
CA THR A 50 5.25 -19.58 36.68
C THR A 50 5.42 -20.59 37.82
N ILE A 51 4.33 -21.24 38.27
CA ILE A 51 4.41 -22.30 39.28
C ILE A 51 5.26 -23.48 38.78
N CYS A 52 5.14 -23.85 37.51
CA CYS A 52 5.91 -24.95 36.93
C CYS A 52 7.39 -24.64 36.76
N ALA A 53 7.74 -23.40 36.38
CA ALA A 53 9.11 -22.92 36.26
C ALA A 53 9.83 -22.90 37.62
N PHE A 54 9.16 -22.46 38.69
CA PHE A 54 9.75 -22.42 40.04
C PHE A 54 9.78 -23.79 40.73
N ALA A 55 8.85 -24.70 40.43
CA ALA A 55 8.77 -26.00 41.09
C ALA A 55 9.53 -27.13 40.36
N GLY A 56 10.20 -26.84 39.24
CA GLY A 56 10.79 -27.88 38.37
C GLY A 56 9.77 -28.90 37.88
N CYS A 57 8.48 -28.53 37.89
CA CYS A 57 7.40 -29.39 37.47
C CYS A 57 7.31 -29.30 35.95
N ALA A 58 7.48 -30.42 35.26
CA ALA A 58 7.11 -30.54 33.87
C ALA A 58 5.61 -30.21 33.76
N ALA A 59 5.29 -28.98 33.38
CA ALA A 59 3.95 -28.62 32.95
C ALA A 59 3.63 -29.57 31.80
N LYS A 60 2.68 -30.45 32.05
CA LYS A 60 2.28 -31.49 31.12
C LYS A 60 1.71 -30.78 29.89
N THR A 61 2.33 -30.97 28.72
CA THR A 61 1.99 -30.28 27.46
C THR A 61 0.51 -30.42 27.07
N ASP A 62 -0.17 -31.43 27.61
CA ASP A 62 -1.61 -31.63 27.55
C ASP A 62 -2.44 -30.51 28.18
N ALA A 63 -1.92 -29.75 29.15
CA ALA A 63 -2.62 -28.57 29.70
C ALA A 63 -2.65 -27.40 28.71
N ILE A 64 -1.54 -27.19 27.99
CA ILE A 64 -1.48 -26.21 26.90
C ILE A 64 -2.46 -26.66 25.80
N LEU A 65 -2.39 -27.92 25.36
CA LEU A 65 -3.32 -28.48 24.38
C LEU A 65 -4.79 -28.38 24.79
N ARG A 66 -5.13 -28.55 26.08
CA ARG A 66 -6.50 -28.34 26.56
C ARG A 66 -6.93 -26.89 26.45
N LEU A 67 -6.08 -25.93 26.83
CA LEU A 67 -6.40 -24.51 26.64
C LEU A 67 -6.58 -24.16 25.16
N PHE A 68 -5.72 -24.69 24.29
CA PHE A 68 -5.87 -24.60 22.83
C PHE A 68 -7.23 -25.17 22.36
N ASN A 69 -7.60 -26.37 22.83
CA ASN A 69 -8.84 -27.06 22.45
C ASN A 69 -10.10 -26.50 23.12
N GLU A 70 -9.98 -25.74 24.20
CA GLU A 70 -11.07 -25.05 24.90
C GLU A 70 -11.37 -23.67 24.30
N GLY A 71 -10.89 -23.39 23.09
CA GLY A 71 -11.18 -22.16 22.34
C GLY A 71 -10.20 -21.03 22.58
N ALA A 72 -9.02 -21.25 23.16
CA ALA A 72 -7.99 -20.20 23.26
C ALA A 72 -7.46 -19.73 21.89
N LEU A 73 -7.74 -20.48 20.81
CA LEU A 73 -7.48 -20.09 19.42
C LEU A 73 -8.67 -19.45 18.71
N ASP A 74 -9.89 -19.60 19.23
CA ASP A 74 -11.02 -18.90 18.67
C ASP A 74 -10.86 -17.44 19.08
N SER A 75 -10.60 -16.56 18.12
CA SER A 75 -10.66 -15.12 18.35
C SER A 75 -12.09 -14.82 18.78
N SER A 76 -12.35 -14.79 20.08
CA SER A 76 -13.63 -14.31 20.58
C SER A 76 -13.79 -12.90 20.05
N GLN A 77 -14.90 -12.63 19.33
CA GLN A 77 -15.23 -11.27 18.90
C GLN A 77 -15.00 -10.33 20.08
N ASP A 78 -14.41 -9.16 19.80
CA ASP A 78 -14.24 -8.14 20.83
C ASP A 78 -15.61 -7.93 21.49
N PRO A 79 -15.77 -8.24 22.79
CA PRO A 79 -17.07 -8.15 23.44
C PRO A 79 -17.62 -6.73 23.48
N ALA A 80 -16.79 -5.72 23.15
CA ALA A 80 -17.22 -4.34 22.98
C ALA A 80 -17.83 -4.05 21.58
N LEU A 81 -17.51 -4.84 20.56
CA LEU A 81 -18.03 -4.65 19.21
C LEU A 81 -19.31 -5.46 18.99
N THR A 82 -20.40 -4.74 18.70
CA THR A 82 -21.67 -5.37 18.30
C THR A 82 -21.64 -5.73 16.82
N ASP A 83 -22.39 -6.76 16.40
CA ASP A 83 -22.54 -7.11 14.97
C ASP A 83 -22.99 -5.90 14.11
N GLU A 84 -23.80 -5.02 14.68
CA GLU A 84 -24.23 -3.79 14.02
C GLU A 84 -23.06 -2.84 13.77
N ALA A 85 -22.16 -2.67 14.74
CA ALA A 85 -20.97 -1.84 14.63
C ALA A 85 -19.99 -2.40 13.60
N ILE A 86 -19.72 -3.71 13.62
CA ILE A 86 -18.88 -4.40 12.64
C ILE A 86 -19.47 -4.22 11.24
N SER A 87 -20.76 -4.46 11.08
CA SER A 87 -21.45 -4.30 9.79
C SER A 87 -21.41 -2.85 9.28
N ARG A 88 -21.56 -1.86 10.18
CA ARG A 88 -21.48 -0.43 9.84
C ARG A 88 -20.07 -0.04 9.39
N GLU A 89 -19.06 -0.49 10.11
CA GLU A 89 -17.66 -0.23 9.80
C GLU A 89 -17.24 -0.87 8.47
N LEU A 90 -17.64 -2.12 8.23
CA LEU A 90 -17.39 -2.81 6.97
C LEU A 90 -18.01 -2.06 5.78
N ALA A 91 -19.27 -1.63 5.91
CA ALA A 91 -19.95 -0.85 4.88
C ALA A 91 -19.27 0.52 4.66
N SER A 92 -18.84 1.20 5.74
CA SER A 92 -18.09 2.47 5.64
C SER A 92 -16.79 2.31 4.86
N ARG A 93 -16.02 1.26 5.17
CA ARG A 93 -14.73 0.99 4.52
C ARG A 93 -14.87 0.69 3.04
N VAL A 94 -15.86 -0.11 2.65
CA VAL A 94 -16.13 -0.41 1.24
C VAL A 94 -16.43 0.88 0.47
N VAL A 95 -17.33 1.71 0.99
CA VAL A 95 -17.68 2.98 0.35
C VAL A 95 -16.48 3.92 0.28
N PHE A 96 -15.75 4.10 1.38
CA PHE A 96 -14.54 4.92 1.41
C PHE A 96 -13.53 4.45 0.36
N GLN A 97 -13.15 3.18 0.40
CA GLN A 97 -12.13 2.60 -0.48
C GLN A 97 -12.50 2.65 -1.96
N ALA A 98 -13.78 2.54 -2.28
CA ALA A 98 -14.27 2.66 -3.64
C ALA A 98 -14.28 4.11 -4.14
N VAL A 99 -14.47 5.10 -3.27
CA VAL A 99 -14.72 6.51 -3.66
C VAL A 99 -13.46 7.39 -3.60
N VAL A 100 -12.44 7.04 -2.80
CA VAL A 100 -11.21 7.85 -2.63
C VAL A 100 -10.23 7.83 -3.82
N GLY A 101 -10.67 7.35 -4.98
CA GLY A 101 -9.83 7.23 -6.18
C GLY A 101 -9.19 8.55 -6.66
N GLY A 102 -8.27 8.42 -7.61
CA GLY A 102 -7.54 9.55 -8.17
C GLY A 102 -8.37 10.36 -9.17
N TYR A 103 -8.94 11.49 -8.73
CA TYR A 103 -9.52 12.51 -9.62
C TYR A 103 -8.49 13.55 -10.09
N PHE A 104 -8.70 14.17 -11.26
CA PHE A 104 -7.88 15.23 -11.83
C PHE A 104 -8.14 16.61 -11.21
N ASN A 105 -9.39 16.88 -10.80
CA ASN A 105 -9.84 18.15 -10.24
C ASN A 105 -9.95 18.11 -8.71
N GLN A 106 -9.07 17.37 -8.05
CA GLN A 106 -9.02 17.25 -6.59
C GLN A 106 -7.56 17.15 -6.14
N GLY A 107 -7.17 17.90 -5.10
CA GLY A 107 -5.78 18.03 -4.62
C GLY A 107 -5.22 19.46 -4.71
N PRO A 108 -3.93 19.68 -4.44
CA PRO A 108 -3.36 21.01 -4.27
C PRO A 108 -3.17 21.70 -5.61
N GLY A 109 -3.48 23.00 -5.64
CA GLY A 109 -3.41 23.84 -6.85
C GLY A 109 -4.63 23.70 -7.77
N VAL A 110 -5.65 22.95 -7.35
CA VAL A 110 -7.00 23.02 -7.90
C VAL A 110 -7.64 24.30 -7.35
N ASP A 111 -8.34 25.05 -8.21
CA ASP A 111 -9.07 26.25 -7.76
C ASP A 111 -10.08 25.81 -6.68
N PRO A 112 -10.15 26.46 -5.50
CA PRO A 112 -11.16 26.11 -4.50
C PRO A 112 -12.60 26.14 -5.06
N SER A 113 -12.85 26.92 -6.12
CA SER A 113 -14.13 26.89 -6.84
C SER A 113 -14.37 25.63 -7.69
N ASP A 114 -13.32 24.84 -7.97
CA ASP A 114 -13.38 23.54 -8.63
C ASP A 114 -13.62 22.37 -7.63
N GLY A 115 -13.63 22.64 -6.32
CA GLY A 115 -13.73 21.67 -5.21
C GLY A 115 -15.12 21.07 -4.95
N ALA A 116 -15.86 20.68 -5.98
CA ALA A 116 -17.26 20.29 -5.83
C ALA A 116 -17.51 18.81 -5.50
N VAL A 117 -16.56 17.90 -5.72
CA VAL A 117 -16.77 16.46 -5.42
C VAL A 117 -16.84 16.20 -3.91
N GLU A 118 -15.89 16.75 -3.16
CA GLU A 118 -15.89 16.84 -1.69
C GLU A 118 -17.21 17.39 -1.15
N ALA A 119 -17.59 18.60 -1.57
CA ALA A 119 -18.77 19.27 -1.04
C ALA A 119 -20.04 18.50 -1.38
N TRP A 120 -20.10 17.91 -2.57
CA TRP A 120 -21.18 17.03 -2.97
C TRP A 120 -21.22 15.75 -2.14
N LEU A 121 -20.09 15.10 -1.88
CA LEU A 121 -20.05 13.87 -1.07
C LEU A 121 -20.58 14.12 0.34
N GLU A 122 -20.24 15.26 0.95
CA GLU A 122 -20.76 15.64 2.26
C GLU A 122 -22.28 15.89 2.23
N ALA A 123 -22.77 16.62 1.23
CA ALA A 123 -24.19 16.86 1.03
C ALA A 123 -24.95 15.56 0.70
N PHE A 124 -24.35 14.69 -0.12
CA PHE A 124 -24.89 13.41 -0.56
C PHE A 124 -25.04 12.45 0.62
N ALA A 125 -24.00 12.35 1.45
CA ALA A 125 -24.02 11.55 2.67
C ALA A 125 -25.12 12.01 3.65
N SER A 126 -25.38 13.31 3.70
CA SER A 126 -26.36 13.90 4.61
C SER A 126 -27.80 13.70 4.13
N ASP A 127 -28.11 14.08 2.89
CA ASP A 127 -29.50 14.26 2.45
C ASP A 127 -29.92 13.42 1.22
N GLN A 128 -28.99 12.83 0.48
CA GLN A 128 -29.27 12.23 -0.84
C GLN A 128 -28.82 10.76 -0.97
N LEU A 129 -28.66 10.03 0.13
CA LEU A 129 -28.13 8.66 0.09
C LEU A 129 -29.11 7.63 -0.52
N ASN A 130 -30.42 7.92 -0.53
CA ASN A 130 -31.47 6.95 -0.92
C ASN A 130 -31.32 6.35 -2.34
N PRO A 131 -30.99 7.12 -3.40
CA PRO A 131 -30.77 6.56 -4.73
C PRO A 131 -29.61 5.55 -4.77
N PHE A 132 -28.54 5.79 -4.00
CA PHE A 132 -27.44 4.84 -3.89
C PHE A 132 -27.83 3.56 -3.16
N LEU A 133 -28.62 3.66 -2.08
CA LEU A 133 -29.14 2.46 -1.38
C LEU A 133 -30.15 1.67 -2.24
N THR A 134 -30.93 2.37 -3.06
CA THR A 134 -31.83 1.75 -4.04
C THR A 134 -31.02 0.99 -5.09
N LEU A 135 -29.93 1.59 -5.58
CA LEU A 135 -28.99 0.96 -6.49
C LEU A 135 -28.36 -0.31 -5.90
N VAL A 136 -27.92 -0.28 -4.63
CA VAL A 136 -27.41 -1.48 -3.91
C VAL A 136 -28.46 -2.60 -3.91
N THR A 137 -29.70 -2.26 -3.59
CA THR A 137 -30.79 -3.25 -3.49
C THR A 137 -31.14 -3.83 -4.86
N GLU A 138 -31.23 -2.99 -5.90
CA GLU A 138 -31.52 -3.43 -7.27
C GLU A 138 -30.40 -4.34 -7.83
N ILE A 139 -29.13 -4.00 -7.58
CA ILE A 139 -28.00 -4.86 -7.98
C ILE A 139 -28.14 -6.23 -7.31
N LEU A 140 -28.43 -6.28 -6.01
CA LEU A 140 -28.63 -7.54 -5.28
C LEU A 140 -29.80 -8.36 -5.84
N GLU A 141 -30.92 -7.72 -6.16
CA GLU A 141 -32.09 -8.38 -6.74
C GLU A 141 -31.79 -8.96 -8.13
N GLU A 142 -31.06 -8.21 -8.96
CA GLU A 142 -30.67 -8.66 -10.29
C GLU A 142 -29.66 -9.82 -10.23
N THR A 143 -28.67 -9.77 -9.33
CA THR A 143 -27.71 -10.87 -9.12
C THR A 143 -28.40 -12.14 -8.60
N ARG A 144 -29.53 -12.01 -7.88
CA ARG A 144 -30.33 -13.16 -7.41
C ARG A 144 -31.32 -13.68 -8.45
N ARG A 145 -31.54 -12.96 -9.55
CA ARG A 145 -32.48 -13.36 -10.59
C ARG A 145 -31.94 -14.62 -11.28
N PRO A 146 -32.64 -15.77 -11.22
CA PRO A 146 -32.14 -16.99 -11.84
C PRO A 146 -32.03 -16.79 -13.35
N ASP A 147 -30.89 -17.16 -13.92
CA ASP A 147 -30.64 -17.03 -15.36
C ASP A 147 -31.75 -17.70 -16.16
N PRO A 148 -32.61 -16.94 -16.86
CA PRO A 148 -33.77 -17.52 -17.54
C PRO A 148 -33.36 -18.46 -18.68
N MET A 149 -32.09 -18.43 -19.13
CA MET A 149 -31.56 -19.29 -20.20
C MET A 149 -30.69 -20.46 -19.72
N GLY A 150 -30.34 -20.54 -18.44
CA GLY A 150 -29.38 -21.55 -17.93
C GLY A 150 -29.94 -22.96 -17.69
N SER A 151 -31.27 -23.14 -17.71
CA SER A 151 -31.89 -24.41 -17.31
C SER A 151 -32.06 -25.46 -18.42
N ALA A 152 -31.70 -25.15 -19.68
CA ALA A 152 -32.02 -26.04 -20.81
C ALA A 152 -30.85 -26.92 -21.34
N GLY A 153 -29.61 -26.75 -20.88
CA GLY A 153 -28.44 -27.29 -21.60
C GLY A 153 -27.53 -28.32 -20.93
N SER A 154 -27.43 -28.38 -19.60
CA SER A 154 -26.35 -29.16 -18.94
C SER A 154 -26.90 -30.26 -18.05
N SER A 155 -27.30 -31.37 -18.67
CA SER A 155 -27.50 -32.68 -18.01
C SER A 155 -26.59 -33.73 -18.64
N ALA A 156 -25.30 -33.45 -18.71
CA ALA A 156 -24.29 -34.47 -19.02
C ALA A 156 -23.70 -34.98 -17.70
N GLY A 157 -24.14 -36.16 -17.26
CA GLY A 157 -23.63 -36.82 -16.06
C GLY A 157 -22.17 -37.22 -16.21
N GLY A 158 -21.28 -36.52 -15.50
CA GLY A 158 -19.87 -36.88 -15.31
C GLY A 158 -19.56 -37.02 -13.82
N SER A 159 -19.01 -38.17 -13.42
CA SER A 159 -18.72 -38.54 -12.02
C SER A 159 -17.64 -37.65 -11.38
N PRO A 160 -17.70 -37.32 -10.07
CA PRO A 160 -16.81 -36.32 -9.44
C PRO A 160 -15.39 -36.79 -9.09
N ASP A 161 -14.99 -38.04 -9.39
CA ASP A 161 -13.87 -38.68 -8.68
C ASP A 161 -12.48 -38.62 -9.36
N ALA A 162 -12.27 -37.87 -10.46
CA ALA A 162 -11.06 -38.06 -11.29
C ALA A 162 -10.09 -36.88 -11.44
N VAL A 163 -10.27 -35.73 -10.77
CA VAL A 163 -9.35 -34.58 -10.94
C VAL A 163 -8.94 -34.00 -9.57
N GLN A 164 -7.99 -34.64 -8.91
CA GLN A 164 -7.28 -34.10 -7.76
C GLN A 164 -5.77 -34.20 -7.99
N GLY A 165 -5.21 -33.14 -8.57
CA GLY A 165 -3.76 -32.97 -8.71
C GLY A 165 -3.48 -31.92 -9.78
N GLU A 166 -3.08 -30.72 -9.35
CA GLU A 166 -2.54 -29.64 -10.20
C GLU A 166 -3.53 -28.56 -10.75
N VAL A 167 -4.60 -28.18 -10.03
CA VAL A 167 -5.59 -27.17 -10.51
C VAL A 167 -5.87 -25.97 -9.58
N ALA A 168 -5.31 -25.89 -8.37
CA ALA A 168 -5.76 -24.88 -7.38
C ALA A 168 -5.42 -23.39 -7.67
N GLN A 169 -4.54 -23.07 -8.62
CA GLN A 169 -4.19 -21.66 -8.95
C GLN A 169 -4.86 -21.12 -10.21
N LEU A 170 -5.26 -21.97 -11.17
CA LEU A 170 -6.06 -21.51 -12.31
C LEU A 170 -7.50 -21.20 -11.89
N ASP A 171 -8.02 -21.92 -10.89
CA ASP A 171 -9.40 -21.77 -10.42
C ASP A 171 -9.69 -20.40 -9.82
N VAL A 172 -8.74 -19.73 -9.15
CA VAL A 172 -9.00 -18.42 -8.52
C VAL A 172 -9.14 -17.31 -9.56
N VAL A 173 -8.31 -17.33 -10.61
CA VAL A 173 -8.40 -16.35 -11.71
C VAL A 173 -9.66 -16.60 -12.53
N GLN A 174 -9.99 -17.87 -12.80
CA GLN A 174 -11.21 -18.23 -13.52
C GLN A 174 -12.47 -17.90 -12.71
N ALA A 175 -12.52 -18.23 -11.41
CA ALA A 175 -13.64 -17.87 -10.54
C ALA A 175 -13.84 -16.36 -10.45
N SER A 176 -12.73 -15.60 -10.37
CA SER A 176 -12.79 -14.13 -10.39
C SER A 176 -13.33 -13.59 -11.72
N ALA A 177 -12.97 -14.20 -12.84
CA ALA A 177 -13.49 -13.81 -14.16
C ALA A 177 -15.00 -14.11 -14.30
N VAL A 178 -15.45 -15.29 -13.85
CA VAL A 178 -16.88 -15.65 -13.86
C VAL A 178 -17.69 -14.72 -12.96
N GLN A 179 -17.17 -14.39 -11.77
CA GLN A 179 -17.84 -13.48 -10.85
C GLN A 179 -17.87 -12.04 -11.42
N LEU A 180 -16.80 -11.62 -12.11
CA LEU A 180 -16.78 -10.34 -12.82
C LEU A 180 -17.87 -10.28 -13.89
N ASP A 181 -18.05 -11.34 -14.68
CA ASP A 181 -19.06 -11.40 -15.75
C ASP A 181 -20.49 -11.29 -15.22
N VAL A 182 -20.85 -12.02 -14.16
CA VAL A 182 -22.20 -11.98 -13.56
C VAL A 182 -22.48 -10.60 -12.98
N THR A 183 -21.55 -10.07 -12.21
CA THR A 183 -21.68 -8.76 -11.58
C THR A 183 -21.74 -7.66 -12.63
N GLN A 184 -20.99 -7.78 -13.72
CA GLN A 184 -21.02 -6.83 -14.81
C GLN A 184 -22.32 -6.91 -15.62
N ALA A 185 -22.86 -8.10 -15.87
CA ALA A 185 -24.17 -8.24 -16.50
C ALA A 185 -25.28 -7.55 -15.67
N ALA A 186 -25.26 -7.73 -14.35
CA ALA A 186 -26.20 -7.05 -13.45
C ALA A 186 -26.08 -5.52 -13.53
N ARG A 187 -24.86 -4.99 -13.59
CA ARG A 187 -24.58 -3.54 -13.74
C ARG A 187 -25.17 -2.94 -15.02
N HIS A 188 -25.32 -3.72 -16.07
CA HIS A 188 -25.86 -3.26 -17.35
C HIS A 188 -27.34 -3.64 -17.58
N SER A 189 -28.00 -4.23 -16.59
CA SER A 189 -29.45 -4.43 -16.62
C SER A 189 -30.17 -3.09 -16.80
N ALA A 190 -31.35 -3.10 -17.44
CA ALA A 190 -32.11 -1.87 -17.69
C ALA A 190 -32.50 -1.12 -16.38
N PRO A 191 -32.91 -1.80 -15.30
CA PRO A 191 -33.21 -1.12 -14.03
C PRO A 191 -31.99 -0.44 -13.42
N VAL A 192 -30.84 -1.14 -13.36
CA VAL A 192 -29.60 -0.60 -12.82
C VAL A 192 -29.09 0.57 -13.65
N ARG A 193 -29.19 0.49 -14.98
CA ARG A 193 -28.88 1.62 -15.88
C ARG A 193 -29.74 2.84 -15.60
N SER A 194 -31.05 2.67 -15.40
CA SER A 194 -31.95 3.78 -15.08
C SER A 194 -31.58 4.46 -13.75
N LEU A 195 -31.34 3.68 -12.70
CA LEU A 195 -30.93 4.21 -11.38
C LEU A 195 -29.58 4.92 -11.44
N ARG A 196 -28.63 4.35 -12.20
CA ARG A 196 -27.34 4.97 -12.46
C ARG A 196 -27.51 6.29 -13.22
N ASP A 197 -28.36 6.34 -14.24
CA ASP A 197 -28.61 7.57 -15.01
C ASP A 197 -29.26 8.66 -14.16
N ASP A 198 -30.09 8.28 -13.18
CA ASP A 198 -30.64 9.22 -12.19
C ASP A 198 -29.59 9.68 -11.18
N LEU A 199 -28.71 8.79 -10.72
CA LEU A 199 -27.56 9.15 -9.90
C LEU A 199 -26.62 10.10 -10.66
N LEU A 200 -26.37 9.84 -11.95
CA LEU A 200 -25.59 10.68 -12.85
C LEU A 200 -26.15 12.10 -12.96
N LYS A 201 -27.47 12.26 -13.04
CA LYS A 201 -28.13 13.58 -13.05
C LYS A 201 -27.90 14.33 -11.73
N GLN A 202 -27.86 13.62 -10.60
CA GLN A 202 -27.61 14.22 -9.27
C GLN A 202 -26.14 14.55 -9.04
N VAL A 203 -25.23 13.79 -9.65
CA VAL A 203 -23.78 14.00 -9.60
C VAL A 203 -23.34 15.13 -10.53
N GLN A 204 -24.07 15.40 -11.61
CA GLN A 204 -23.64 16.37 -12.62
C GLN A 204 -23.29 17.78 -12.06
N PRO A 205 -24.02 18.34 -11.08
CA PRO A 205 -23.66 19.61 -10.43
C PRO A 205 -22.38 19.55 -9.58
N ALA A 206 -21.97 18.36 -9.12
CA ALA A 206 -20.79 18.11 -8.28
C ALA A 206 -19.47 18.17 -9.04
N LEU A 207 -19.54 18.02 -10.37
CA LEU A 207 -18.37 17.99 -11.20
C LEU A 207 -18.22 19.38 -11.78
N VAL A 208 -17.19 20.12 -11.35
CA VAL A 208 -16.91 21.45 -11.89
C VAL A 208 -16.10 21.30 -13.16
N GLY A 209 -16.58 21.93 -14.23
CA GLY A 209 -15.89 22.00 -15.50
C GLY A 209 -16.83 22.26 -16.68
N PRO A 210 -16.31 22.72 -17.82
CA PRO A 210 -17.11 22.91 -19.02
C PRO A 210 -17.57 21.55 -19.57
N ALA A 211 -18.88 21.33 -19.68
CA ALA A 211 -19.48 20.17 -20.37
C ALA A 211 -19.46 20.32 -21.92
N GLY A 212 -18.40 20.95 -22.43
CA GLY A 212 -18.21 21.29 -23.84
C GLY A 212 -17.82 20.08 -24.70
N PRO A 213 -17.56 20.29 -26.01
CA PRO A 213 -16.97 19.26 -26.85
C PRO A 213 -15.52 18.97 -26.40
N ILE A 214 -15.12 17.70 -26.41
CA ILE A 214 -13.75 17.28 -26.03
C ILE A 214 -12.70 17.88 -26.98
N CYS A 215 -13.04 17.99 -28.26
CA CYS A 215 -12.22 18.62 -29.28
C CYS A 215 -12.66 20.07 -29.46
N GLY A 216 -11.72 21.00 -29.30
CA GLY A 216 -11.98 22.43 -29.50
C GLY A 216 -12.45 22.73 -30.93
N GLU A 217 -13.33 23.71 -31.09
CA GLU A 217 -14.04 23.99 -32.35
C GLU A 217 -13.09 24.33 -33.52
N ASP A 218 -11.94 24.96 -33.26
CA ASP A 218 -11.08 25.52 -34.31
C ASP A 218 -9.72 24.84 -34.48
N SER A 219 -9.29 24.01 -33.51
CA SER A 219 -7.86 23.66 -33.39
C SER A 219 -7.53 22.19 -33.65
N GLY A 220 -8.53 21.31 -33.69
CA GLY A 220 -8.27 19.86 -33.65
C GLY A 220 -7.49 19.42 -32.39
N HIS A 221 -7.39 20.29 -31.38
CA HIS A 221 -6.71 20.01 -30.12
C HIS A 221 -7.73 19.72 -29.02
N LEU A 222 -7.29 18.96 -28.02
CA LEU A 222 -8.06 18.67 -26.83
C LEU A 222 -8.29 19.92 -25.98
N ASP A 223 -9.54 20.16 -25.58
CA ASP A 223 -9.82 21.02 -24.45
C ASP A 223 -9.58 20.23 -23.15
N TRP A 224 -8.42 20.47 -22.52
CA TRP A 224 -8.03 19.73 -21.34
C TRP A 224 -8.91 19.97 -20.11
N GLN A 225 -9.68 21.06 -20.03
CA GLN A 225 -10.64 21.23 -18.93
C GLN A 225 -11.87 20.35 -19.15
N VAL A 226 -12.35 20.27 -20.39
CA VAL A 226 -13.42 19.35 -20.78
C VAL A 226 -12.99 17.89 -20.60
N VAL A 227 -11.78 17.53 -21.01
CA VAL A 227 -11.22 16.17 -20.82
C VAL A 227 -11.19 15.78 -19.35
N LYS A 228 -10.66 16.66 -18.48
CA LYS A 228 -10.62 16.42 -17.03
C LYS A 228 -12.00 16.23 -16.45
N TYR A 229 -12.94 17.11 -16.79
CA TYR A 229 -14.34 17.02 -16.35
C TYR A 229 -14.96 15.67 -16.71
N HIS A 230 -14.84 15.23 -17.96
CA HIS A 230 -15.41 13.95 -18.39
C HIS A 230 -14.69 12.75 -17.79
N ALA A 231 -13.36 12.78 -17.68
CA ALA A 231 -12.60 11.71 -17.05
C ALA A 231 -12.95 11.56 -15.56
N ASP A 232 -13.06 12.66 -14.82
CA ASP A 232 -13.48 12.64 -13.42
C ASP A 232 -14.93 12.17 -13.28
N ARG A 233 -15.81 12.58 -14.19
CA ARG A 233 -17.20 12.07 -14.24
C ARG A 233 -17.24 10.56 -14.38
N ILE A 234 -16.50 10.01 -15.34
CA ILE A 234 -16.44 8.57 -15.60
C ILE A 234 -15.98 7.83 -14.34
N ARG A 235 -14.87 8.26 -13.75
CA ARG A 235 -14.28 7.62 -12.57
C ARG A 235 -15.18 7.70 -11.36
N PHE A 236 -15.80 8.86 -11.13
CA PHE A 236 -16.66 9.05 -9.98
C PHE A 236 -17.89 8.14 -10.06
N VAL A 237 -18.49 8.02 -11.24
CA VAL A 237 -19.67 7.17 -11.47
C VAL A 237 -19.30 5.69 -11.32
N GLU A 238 -18.19 5.26 -11.92
CA GLU A 238 -17.71 3.89 -11.74
C GLU A 238 -17.38 3.60 -10.27
N SER A 239 -16.82 4.57 -9.55
CA SER A 239 -16.53 4.44 -8.12
C SER A 239 -17.80 4.23 -7.29
N LEU A 240 -18.88 4.95 -7.60
CA LEU A 240 -20.20 4.75 -6.96
C LEU A 240 -20.80 3.40 -7.32
N LEU A 241 -20.72 2.97 -8.58
CA LEU A 241 -21.22 1.66 -9.02
C LEU A 241 -20.47 0.51 -8.34
N ARG A 242 -19.14 0.62 -8.25
CA ARG A 242 -18.30 -0.33 -7.53
C ARG A 242 -18.67 -0.38 -6.05
N ALA A 243 -18.79 0.77 -5.38
CA ALA A 243 -19.22 0.82 -3.98
C ALA A 243 -20.59 0.13 -3.78
N ALA A 244 -21.56 0.41 -4.66
CA ALA A 244 -22.88 -0.19 -4.58
C ALA A 244 -22.85 -1.70 -4.81
N THR A 245 -22.02 -2.15 -5.75
CA THR A 245 -21.81 -3.57 -6.07
C THR A 245 -21.21 -4.32 -4.89
N GLU A 246 -20.10 -3.82 -4.33
CA GLU A 246 -19.42 -4.48 -3.21
C GLU A 246 -20.32 -4.53 -1.96
N LEU A 247 -21.15 -3.50 -1.72
CA LEU A 247 -22.16 -3.54 -0.66
C LEU A 247 -23.28 -4.54 -0.94
N ALA A 248 -23.73 -4.67 -2.19
CA ALA A 248 -24.75 -5.64 -2.58
C ALA A 248 -24.26 -7.08 -2.36
N GLU A 249 -22.99 -7.36 -2.69
CA GLU A 249 -22.35 -8.65 -2.44
C GLU A 249 -22.29 -8.96 -0.94
N LEU A 250 -21.78 -8.03 -0.12
CA LEU A 250 -21.74 -8.21 1.35
C LEU A 250 -23.13 -8.39 1.96
N LEU A 251 -24.13 -7.69 1.44
CA LEU A 251 -25.52 -7.84 1.87
C LEU A 251 -26.09 -9.19 1.45
N GLY A 252 -25.73 -9.66 0.26
CA GLY A 252 -26.09 -10.98 -0.26
C GLY A 252 -25.54 -12.12 0.59
N GLU A 253 -24.32 -11.96 1.10
CA GLU A 253 -23.63 -12.89 2.00
C GLU A 253 -24.12 -12.81 3.46
N GLY A 254 -24.88 -11.78 3.82
CA GLY A 254 -25.29 -11.53 5.20
C GLY A 254 -24.15 -11.01 6.09
N ALA A 255 -23.05 -10.55 5.49
CA ALA A 255 -21.94 -9.89 6.20
C ALA A 255 -22.32 -8.49 6.69
N VAL A 256 -23.32 -7.86 6.06
CA VAL A 256 -23.88 -6.58 6.48
C VAL A 256 -25.41 -6.57 6.53
N TRP A 257 -25.97 -5.70 7.38
CA TRP A 257 -27.42 -5.52 7.53
C TRP A 257 -27.90 -4.24 6.83
N HIS A 258 -29.14 -4.22 6.33
CA HIS A 258 -29.72 -3.04 5.66
C HIS A 258 -29.63 -1.75 6.50
N SER A 259 -29.91 -1.84 7.81
CA SER A 259 -29.83 -0.70 8.73
C SER A 259 -28.39 -0.18 8.87
N SER A 260 -27.42 -1.09 8.94
CA SER A 260 -26.00 -0.77 9.05
C SER A 260 -25.42 -0.20 7.76
N ILE A 261 -25.88 -0.64 6.59
CA ILE A 261 -25.44 -0.09 5.29
C ILE A 261 -25.74 1.40 5.21
N THR A 262 -26.91 1.85 5.65
CA THR A 262 -27.27 3.28 5.60
C THR A 262 -26.31 4.12 6.43
N ALA A 263 -26.06 3.72 7.67
CA ALA A 263 -25.14 4.44 8.57
C ALA A 263 -23.69 4.34 8.09
N GLY A 264 -23.26 3.15 7.66
CA GLY A 264 -21.92 2.88 7.16
C GLY A 264 -21.62 3.62 5.87
N ALA A 265 -22.49 3.56 4.87
CA ALA A 265 -22.31 4.30 3.61
C ALA A 265 -22.27 5.81 3.84
N ARG A 266 -23.12 6.35 4.72
CA ARG A 266 -23.04 7.76 5.13
C ARG A 266 -21.67 8.10 5.71
N GLN A 267 -21.17 7.28 6.63
CA GLN A 267 -19.85 7.48 7.24
C GLN A 267 -18.75 7.40 6.17
N GLY A 268 -18.77 6.38 5.30
CA GLY A 268 -17.75 6.18 4.27
C GLY A 268 -17.70 7.32 3.25
N PHE A 269 -18.86 7.89 2.86
CA PHE A 269 -18.90 9.07 2.00
C PHE A 269 -18.35 10.34 2.69
N ARG A 270 -18.63 10.53 3.99
CA ARG A 270 -18.04 11.64 4.76
C ARG A 270 -16.54 11.50 4.93
N GLU A 271 -16.07 10.30 5.24
CA GLU A 271 -14.64 10.00 5.32
C GLU A 271 -13.96 10.25 3.97
N ALA A 272 -14.59 9.81 2.87
CA ALA A 272 -14.07 10.03 1.53
C ALA A 272 -14.06 11.52 1.17
N SER A 273 -15.12 12.26 1.50
CA SER A 273 -15.18 13.72 1.35
C SER A 273 -14.04 14.40 2.08
N ALA A 274 -13.87 14.10 3.37
CA ALA A 274 -12.82 14.66 4.19
C ALA A 274 -11.44 14.34 3.62
N TYR A 275 -11.19 13.10 3.20
CA TYR A 275 -9.94 12.71 2.57
C TYR A 275 -9.68 13.52 1.29
N LEU A 276 -10.67 13.61 0.40
CA LEU A 276 -10.54 14.35 -0.85
C LEU A 276 -10.27 15.85 -0.64
N ALA A 277 -10.86 16.44 0.40
CA ALA A 277 -10.62 17.83 0.80
C ALA A 277 -9.19 18.09 1.28
N ASN A 278 -8.57 17.10 1.95
CA ASN A 278 -7.28 17.26 2.62
C ASN A 278 -6.10 16.69 1.83
N ARG A 279 -6.35 15.87 0.80
CA ARG A 279 -5.29 15.23 0.02
C ARG A 279 -4.42 16.27 -0.69
N LYS A 280 -3.12 16.02 -0.72
CA LYS A 280 -2.08 16.89 -1.29
C LYS A 280 -1.51 16.34 -2.59
N TRP A 281 -2.24 15.43 -3.24
CA TRP A 281 -1.87 14.92 -4.54
C TRP A 281 -3.09 14.86 -5.47
N ALA A 282 -2.82 14.88 -6.78
CA ALA A 282 -3.82 14.86 -7.83
C ALA A 282 -3.29 14.09 -9.04
N ARG A 283 -4.19 13.50 -9.84
CA ARG A 283 -3.79 12.97 -11.16
C ARG A 283 -3.34 14.12 -12.06
N ARG A 284 -2.33 13.86 -12.89
CA ARG A 284 -1.73 14.90 -13.75
C ARG A 284 -2.07 14.69 -15.21
N ARG A 285 -2.30 15.79 -15.93
CA ARG A 285 -2.66 15.74 -17.37
C ARG A 285 -1.64 14.97 -18.22
N ARG A 286 -0.35 15.19 -17.94
CA ARG A 286 0.77 14.66 -18.75
C ARG A 286 1.54 13.55 -18.06
N GLY A 287 1.09 13.10 -16.89
CA GLY A 287 1.86 12.19 -16.04
C GLY A 287 0.95 11.19 -15.36
N LEU A 288 1.46 9.97 -15.24
CA LEU A 288 0.75 8.90 -14.54
C LEU A 288 0.97 9.02 -13.04
N THR A 289 -0.01 8.62 -12.24
CA THR A 289 0.15 8.53 -10.78
C THR A 289 1.08 7.37 -10.45
N LEU A 290 2.35 7.71 -10.19
CA LEU A 290 3.38 6.75 -9.85
C LEU A 290 3.32 6.38 -8.36
N GLY A 291 3.19 5.09 -8.08
CA GLY A 291 3.18 4.50 -6.75
C GLY A 291 4.45 3.70 -6.44
N LEU A 292 4.82 3.66 -5.18
CA LEU A 292 5.89 2.81 -4.64
C LEU A 292 5.34 1.94 -3.51
N VAL A 293 5.53 0.63 -3.60
CA VAL A 293 5.27 -0.31 -2.50
C VAL A 293 6.59 -0.89 -2.04
N VAL A 294 6.88 -0.80 -0.74
CA VAL A 294 8.12 -1.33 -0.17
C VAL A 294 7.81 -2.38 0.89
N LYS A 295 8.22 -3.63 0.62
CA LYS A 295 8.14 -4.71 1.58
C LYS A 295 9.04 -4.44 2.78
N GLY A 296 8.54 -4.80 3.95
CA GLY A 296 9.31 -5.01 5.17
C GLY A 296 10.36 -6.13 5.12
N GLY A 297 10.96 -6.39 6.27
CA GLY A 297 11.90 -7.51 6.45
C GLY A 297 13.01 -7.27 7.47
N GLY A 298 12.84 -6.34 8.42
CA GLY A 298 13.89 -6.00 9.37
C GLY A 298 15.20 -5.63 8.66
N PRO A 299 16.36 -6.15 9.10
CA PRO A 299 17.63 -5.90 8.42
C PRO A 299 17.64 -6.30 6.93
N THR A 300 16.80 -7.24 6.49
CA THR A 300 16.75 -7.60 5.06
C THR A 300 16.16 -6.49 4.18
N GLY A 301 15.34 -5.60 4.77
CA GLY A 301 14.76 -4.43 4.09
C GLY A 301 15.78 -3.44 3.54
N ILE A 302 17.06 -3.58 3.91
CA ILE A 302 18.17 -2.78 3.39
C ILE A 302 18.38 -3.00 1.89
N PHE A 303 18.05 -4.18 1.38
CA PHE A 303 17.98 -4.40 -0.06
C PHE A 303 17.00 -3.42 -0.71
N SER A 304 15.81 -3.28 -0.14
CA SER A 304 14.78 -2.38 -0.64
C SER A 304 15.23 -0.92 -0.57
N ALA A 305 15.90 -0.52 0.52
CA ALA A 305 16.48 0.81 0.68
C ALA A 305 17.49 1.13 -0.45
N GLY A 306 18.38 0.20 -0.79
CA GLY A 306 19.35 0.37 -1.88
C GLY A 306 18.70 0.50 -3.26
N ALA A 307 17.67 -0.30 -3.53
CA ALA A 307 16.90 -0.19 -4.77
C ALA A 307 16.20 1.17 -4.87
N VAL A 308 15.51 1.59 -3.80
CA VAL A 308 14.83 2.89 -3.75
C VAL A 308 15.82 4.04 -3.87
N TRP A 309 16.96 3.99 -3.19
CA TRP A 309 18.03 4.99 -3.31
C TRP A 309 18.48 5.21 -4.75
N ARG A 310 18.62 4.13 -5.54
CA ARG A 310 18.97 4.23 -6.97
C ARG A 310 17.86 4.90 -7.78
N MET A 311 16.59 4.58 -7.50
CA MET A 311 15.46 5.21 -8.17
C MET A 311 15.38 6.71 -7.85
N LEU A 312 15.60 7.10 -6.59
CA LEU A 312 15.68 8.50 -6.18
C LEU A 312 16.84 9.23 -6.87
N THR A 313 17.97 8.54 -7.10
CA THR A 313 19.10 9.11 -7.85
C THR A 313 18.72 9.44 -9.30
N MET A 314 17.95 8.57 -9.96
CA MET A 314 17.45 8.84 -11.32
C MET A 314 16.45 9.99 -11.33
N ILE A 315 15.55 10.06 -10.35
CA ILE A 315 14.59 11.17 -10.21
C ILE A 315 15.33 12.49 -10.00
N GLU A 316 16.29 12.53 -9.07
CA GLU A 316 17.10 13.73 -8.81
C GLU A 316 17.84 14.18 -10.08
N GLY A 317 18.46 13.24 -10.80
CA GLY A 317 19.13 13.49 -12.07
C GLY A 317 18.20 14.09 -13.13
N CYS A 318 17.02 13.52 -13.33
CA CYS A 318 16.05 14.03 -14.29
C CYS A 318 15.49 15.41 -13.90
N LEU A 319 15.20 15.63 -12.61
CA LEU A 319 14.72 16.93 -12.12
C LEU A 319 15.80 18.03 -12.19
N ALA A 320 17.08 17.65 -12.13
CA ALA A 320 18.20 18.59 -12.27
C ALA A 320 18.56 18.88 -13.73
N ASP A 321 18.15 18.03 -14.68
CA ASP A 321 18.37 18.19 -16.11
C ASP A 321 17.19 18.93 -16.78
N PRO A 322 17.37 20.15 -17.30
CA PRO A 322 16.29 20.92 -17.93
C PRO A 322 15.61 20.19 -19.08
N GLU A 323 16.37 19.40 -19.84
CA GLU A 323 15.84 18.64 -20.98
C GLU A 323 14.97 17.47 -20.51
N CYS A 324 15.45 16.69 -19.54
CA CYS A 324 14.68 15.59 -18.96
C CYS A 324 13.42 16.10 -18.26
N SER A 325 13.53 17.14 -17.43
CA SER A 325 12.40 17.73 -16.70
C SER A 325 11.34 18.34 -17.62
N PHE A 326 11.72 18.88 -18.79
CA PHE A 326 10.78 19.38 -19.79
C PHE A 326 10.05 18.24 -20.54
N ASN A 327 10.79 17.20 -20.91
CA ASN A 327 10.26 16.10 -21.72
C ASN A 327 9.53 15.01 -20.92
N SER A 328 9.85 14.91 -19.63
CA SER A 328 9.29 13.92 -18.71
C SER A 328 8.09 14.47 -17.97
N ALA A 329 7.15 13.58 -17.66
CA ALA A 329 6.27 13.85 -16.52
C ALA A 329 7.12 13.91 -15.24
N ASP A 330 6.64 14.59 -14.21
CA ASP A 330 7.31 14.57 -12.89
C ASP A 330 7.48 13.11 -12.42
N PRO A 331 8.72 12.61 -12.33
CA PRO A 331 8.97 11.18 -12.11
C PRO A 331 8.95 10.81 -10.62
N ARG A 332 8.57 11.74 -9.73
CA ARG A 332 8.45 11.47 -8.29
C ARG A 332 7.30 10.53 -7.98
N PHE A 333 7.49 9.69 -6.96
CA PHE A 333 6.43 8.86 -6.41
C PHE A 333 5.37 9.74 -5.76
N THR A 334 4.12 9.61 -6.22
CA THR A 334 2.98 10.37 -5.69
C THR A 334 2.30 9.63 -4.55
N LEU A 335 2.33 8.30 -4.58
CA LEU A 335 1.78 7.44 -3.54
C LEU A 335 2.88 6.49 -3.07
N MET A 336 3.07 6.33 -1.76
CA MET A 336 4.04 5.39 -1.22
C MET A 336 3.38 4.57 -0.13
N SER A 337 3.65 3.27 -0.11
CA SER A 337 3.26 2.46 1.02
C SER A 337 4.34 1.47 1.40
N GLY A 338 4.45 1.21 2.70
CA GLY A 338 5.40 0.25 3.22
C GLY A 338 4.96 -0.37 4.53
N THR A 339 5.55 -1.53 4.80
CA THR A 339 5.41 -2.29 6.04
C THR A 339 6.78 -2.48 6.65
N SER A 340 6.88 -2.57 7.97
CA SER A 340 8.14 -2.77 8.67
C SER A 340 9.21 -1.74 8.26
N THR A 341 10.44 -2.19 8.02
CA THR A 341 11.50 -1.37 7.42
C THR A 341 11.12 -0.73 6.08
N GLY A 342 10.15 -1.29 5.34
CA GLY A 342 9.61 -0.67 4.13
C GLY A 342 8.80 0.60 4.41
N ALA A 343 8.17 0.71 5.59
CA ALA A 343 7.55 1.96 6.05
C ALA A 343 8.62 3.04 6.24
N LEU A 344 9.74 2.72 6.90
CA LEU A 344 10.88 3.65 7.06
C LEU A 344 11.47 4.09 5.72
N VAL A 345 11.62 3.17 4.76
CA VAL A 345 12.07 3.52 3.40
C VAL A 345 11.06 4.44 2.71
N SER A 346 9.76 4.16 2.80
CA SER A 346 8.70 4.98 2.21
C SER A 346 8.67 6.38 2.83
N THR A 347 8.88 6.49 4.14
CA THR A 347 9.04 7.76 4.84
C THR A 347 10.22 8.57 4.30
N MET A 348 11.35 7.94 3.97
CA MET A 348 12.48 8.66 3.37
C MET A 348 12.19 9.14 1.94
N VAL A 349 11.38 8.40 1.17
CA VAL A 349 10.89 8.84 -0.14
C VAL A 349 9.96 10.04 0.01
N ASP A 350 9.13 10.04 1.05
CA ASP A 350 8.27 11.16 1.35
C ASP A 350 9.08 12.42 1.72
N ILE A 351 10.14 12.27 2.55
CA ILE A 351 11.09 13.37 2.82
C ILE A 351 11.75 13.87 1.54
N PHE A 352 12.15 12.97 0.64
CA PHE A 352 12.70 13.34 -0.66
C PHE A 352 11.72 14.16 -1.51
N ASN A 353 10.42 13.94 -1.37
CA ASN A 353 9.40 14.65 -2.13
C ASN A 353 9.09 16.05 -1.60
N GLN A 354 9.61 16.43 -0.43
CA GLN A 354 9.40 17.75 0.16
C GLN A 354 10.06 18.86 -0.69
N ASP A 355 9.39 20.00 -0.79
CA ASP A 355 9.93 21.18 -1.48
C ASP A 355 11.00 21.89 -0.61
N SER A 356 10.90 21.74 0.71
CA SER A 356 11.87 22.22 1.71
C SER A 356 12.08 21.19 2.81
N CYS A 357 13.29 21.15 3.38
CA CYS A 357 13.57 20.38 4.59
C CYS A 357 14.48 21.12 5.55
N VAL A 358 14.42 20.68 6.80
CA VAL A 358 15.20 21.25 7.90
C VAL A 358 16.60 20.68 7.85
N CYS A 359 17.57 21.57 7.71
CA CYS A 359 18.95 21.17 7.83
C CYS A 359 19.31 21.04 9.30
N HIS A 360 19.50 19.81 9.76
CA HIS A 360 20.05 19.59 11.09
C HIS A 360 21.56 19.71 11.00
N GLU A 361 22.13 20.76 11.60
CA GLU A 361 23.53 20.71 11.98
C GLU A 361 23.71 19.50 12.89
N VAL A 362 24.45 18.50 12.40
CA VAL A 362 24.91 17.39 13.22
C VAL A 362 25.94 17.97 14.19
N LYS A 363 25.46 18.54 15.30
CA LYS A 363 26.31 18.73 16.47
C LYS A 363 26.77 17.32 16.87
N PRO A 364 28.08 17.05 16.96
CA PRO A 364 28.57 15.76 17.43
C PRO A 364 28.01 15.50 18.83
N ALA A 365 27.01 14.63 18.92
CA ALA A 365 26.12 14.53 20.08
C ALA A 365 26.66 13.64 21.21
N LEU A 366 27.98 13.49 21.34
CA LEU A 366 28.54 12.42 22.17
C LEU A 366 29.49 12.86 23.29
N HIS A 367 29.42 14.13 23.72
CA HIS A 367 30.03 14.54 25.00
C HIS A 367 29.05 15.03 26.07
N ASP A 368 27.74 15.13 25.80
CA ASP A 368 26.78 15.76 26.72
C ASP A 368 25.66 14.85 27.23
N MET A 369 25.61 13.57 26.84
CA MET A 369 24.56 12.62 27.29
C MET A 369 25.01 11.69 28.41
N GLY A 370 26.15 11.95 29.04
CA GLY A 370 26.61 11.16 30.17
C GLY A 370 27.84 11.77 30.82
N GLU A 371 27.63 12.73 31.71
CA GLU A 371 28.39 12.89 32.96
C GLU A 371 27.88 14.12 33.70
N GLY A 372 27.25 13.92 34.86
CA GLY A 372 27.08 14.96 35.88
C GLY A 372 28.42 15.32 36.55
N GLY A 373 29.46 15.54 35.76
CA GLY A 373 30.80 15.92 36.21
C GLY A 373 30.96 17.44 36.19
N GLN A 374 31.29 18.03 37.33
CA GLN A 374 31.60 19.45 37.46
C GLN A 374 32.65 19.90 36.42
N PRO A 375 32.52 21.12 35.85
CA PRO A 375 33.50 21.64 34.92
C PRO A 375 34.88 21.76 35.58
N PRO A 376 35.97 21.28 34.97
CA PRO A 376 37.31 21.53 35.48
C PRO A 376 37.64 23.01 35.28
N THR A 377 37.82 23.72 36.40
CA THR A 377 38.46 25.02 36.43
C THR A 377 39.95 24.85 36.18
N SER A 378 40.42 25.01 34.94
CA SER A 378 41.84 25.29 34.70
C SER A 378 42.04 26.26 33.56
N SER A 379 42.45 27.47 33.94
CA SER A 379 43.07 28.49 33.13
C SER A 379 44.40 27.98 32.54
N ALA A 380 44.44 27.71 31.24
CA ALA A 380 45.69 27.61 30.50
C ALA A 380 45.49 28.21 29.11
N GLU A 381 46.24 29.28 28.81
CA GLU A 381 46.32 29.94 27.51
C GLU A 381 46.93 28.99 26.46
N PRO A 382 46.43 28.98 25.21
CA PRO A 382 47.07 28.24 24.13
C PRO A 382 48.22 29.06 23.51
N PRO A 383 49.31 28.40 23.04
CA PRO A 383 50.41 29.07 22.39
C PRO A 383 50.03 29.51 20.96
N LEU A 384 50.47 30.72 20.61
CA LEU A 384 50.49 31.25 19.25
C LEU A 384 51.39 30.40 18.33
N ASP A 385 51.06 30.45 17.04
CA ASP A 385 51.82 29.97 15.88
C ASP A 385 51.59 28.52 15.41
N GLN A 386 50.50 28.33 14.65
CA GLN A 386 50.51 27.38 13.53
C GLN A 386 49.91 28.01 12.26
N PRO A 387 50.49 27.73 11.08
CA PRO A 387 50.08 28.32 9.81
C PRO A 387 48.73 27.77 9.33
N THR A 388 47.83 28.68 8.96
CA THR A 388 46.53 28.41 8.37
C THR A 388 46.64 27.64 7.05
N VAL A 389 46.22 26.37 7.04
CA VAL A 389 45.95 25.62 5.81
C VAL A 389 44.60 26.09 5.27
N ASP A 390 44.66 26.80 4.14
CA ASP A 390 43.51 27.40 3.47
C ASP A 390 42.69 26.33 2.71
N LYS A 391 41.38 26.30 2.97
CA LYS A 391 40.26 25.79 2.13
C LYS A 391 40.20 24.30 1.77
N THR A 392 39.68 23.50 2.70
CA THR A 392 38.70 22.47 2.32
C THR A 392 37.39 23.14 1.86
N PRO A 393 36.68 22.60 0.85
CA PRO A 393 35.39 23.14 0.41
C PRO A 393 34.43 23.21 1.59
N GLY A 394 33.81 24.39 1.74
CA GLY A 394 32.98 24.82 2.86
C GLY A 394 32.23 23.71 3.61
N MET A 395 32.61 23.55 4.88
CA MET A 395 31.82 22.94 5.92
C MET A 395 30.48 23.72 6.00
N PHE A 396 29.40 23.14 5.47
CA PHE A 396 28.09 23.78 5.42
C PHE A 396 27.59 24.05 6.86
N SER A 397 27.69 25.30 7.32
CA SER A 397 26.86 25.78 8.42
C SER A 397 25.46 25.98 7.88
N CYS A 398 24.51 25.31 8.50
CA CYS A 398 23.17 25.13 7.98
C CYS A 398 22.20 25.93 8.85
N THR A 399 22.24 27.26 8.71
CA THR A 399 21.30 28.14 9.42
C THR A 399 20.00 28.36 8.65
N ASP A 400 19.95 27.98 7.37
CA ASP A 400 18.83 28.25 6.48
C ASP A 400 18.09 26.97 6.05
N SER A 401 16.77 27.06 5.89
CA SER A 401 15.93 26.01 5.30
C SER A 401 16.48 25.61 3.92
N MET A 402 16.70 24.31 3.69
CA MET A 402 17.12 23.83 2.37
C MET A 402 15.91 23.62 1.48
N THR A 403 16.03 24.00 0.20
CA THR A 403 14.94 23.85 -0.77
C THR A 403 15.40 23.08 -2.00
N GLY A 404 14.44 22.49 -2.71
CA GLY A 404 14.64 21.88 -4.02
C GLY A 404 15.68 20.75 -4.03
N SER A 405 16.72 20.89 -4.88
CA SER A 405 17.69 19.82 -5.12
C SER A 405 18.57 19.48 -3.92
N ARG A 406 18.89 20.46 -3.06
CA ARG A 406 19.67 20.21 -1.84
C ARG A 406 18.93 19.31 -0.87
N CYS A 407 17.64 19.58 -0.70
CA CYS A 407 16.78 18.78 0.16
C CYS A 407 16.69 17.32 -0.32
N ARG A 408 16.45 17.13 -1.63
CA ARG A 408 16.46 15.80 -2.27
C ARG A 408 17.76 15.04 -2.06
N ARG A 409 18.90 15.71 -2.23
CA ARG A 409 20.22 15.11 -2.01
C ARG A 409 20.41 14.69 -0.57
N GLN A 410 20.02 15.53 0.39
CA GLN A 410 20.09 15.21 1.80
C GLN A 410 19.19 14.01 2.15
N ALA A 411 17.94 13.97 1.69
CA ALA A 411 17.04 12.83 1.93
C ALA A 411 17.63 11.52 1.37
N ARG A 412 18.25 11.58 0.19
CA ARG A 412 18.94 10.45 -0.44
C ARG A 412 20.19 10.01 0.36
N ALA A 413 20.99 10.96 0.84
CA ALA A 413 22.16 10.70 1.67
C ALA A 413 21.74 10.11 3.03
N LEU A 414 20.68 10.63 3.64
CA LEU A 414 20.09 10.12 4.88
C LEU A 414 19.61 8.69 4.70
N LEU A 415 18.88 8.37 3.63
CA LEU A 415 18.47 7.00 3.31
C LEU A 415 19.66 6.05 3.22
N ALA A 416 20.73 6.42 2.51
CA ALA A 416 21.93 5.60 2.45
C ALA A 416 22.57 5.42 3.83
N THR A 417 22.62 6.49 4.62
CA THR A 417 23.31 6.51 5.91
C THR A 417 22.58 5.69 6.97
N LEU A 418 21.26 5.85 7.09
CA LEU A 418 20.42 5.11 8.03
C LEU A 418 20.53 3.59 7.84
N PHE A 419 20.66 3.13 6.59
CA PHE A 419 20.64 1.71 6.27
C PHE A 419 22.02 1.09 6.00
N THR A 420 23.11 1.87 6.08
CA THR A 420 24.48 1.34 5.85
C THR A 420 25.48 1.68 6.95
N CYS A 421 25.20 2.66 7.81
CA CYS A 421 26.11 3.06 8.89
C CYS A 421 25.59 2.77 10.29
N LEU A 422 24.27 2.77 10.49
CA LEU A 422 23.73 2.58 11.81
C LEU A 422 23.86 1.12 12.24
N ASP A 423 24.42 0.92 13.43
CA ASP A 423 24.48 -0.39 14.07
C ASP A 423 23.28 -0.63 14.98
N GLN A 424 23.19 -1.84 15.52
CA GLN A 424 22.12 -2.24 16.42
C GLN A 424 21.99 -1.32 17.65
N ARG A 425 23.09 -0.84 18.23
CA ARG A 425 23.07 -0.04 19.47
C ARG A 425 22.48 1.35 19.26
N GLN A 426 22.54 1.85 18.03
CA GLN A 426 21.95 3.14 17.66
C GLN A 426 20.49 3.05 17.25
N LEU A 427 20.00 1.85 16.93
CA LEU A 427 18.64 1.65 16.46
C LEU A 427 17.69 1.28 17.60
N TYR A 428 18.18 0.50 18.58
CA TYR A 428 17.39 0.09 19.73
C TYR A 428 18.25 -0.18 20.96
N CYS A 429 17.62 -0.12 22.12
CA CYS A 429 18.12 -0.69 23.35
C CYS A 429 17.51 -2.09 23.58
N VAL A 430 18.21 -2.92 24.36
CA VAL A 430 17.72 -4.24 24.77
C VAL A 430 17.25 -4.14 26.22
N ASP A 431 16.04 -4.64 26.48
CA ASP A 431 15.51 -4.73 27.83
C ASP A 431 15.99 -6.04 28.48
N SER A 432 17.05 -5.93 29.28
CA SER A 432 17.78 -7.05 29.87
C SER A 432 17.17 -7.53 31.20
N GLN A 433 15.86 -7.77 31.20
CA GLN A 433 15.14 -8.37 32.34
C GLN A 433 15.25 -9.89 32.34
N TRP A 434 14.87 -10.52 33.45
CA TRP A 434 14.93 -11.98 33.55
C TRP A 434 13.88 -12.61 32.64
N ALA A 435 14.20 -13.75 32.02
CA ALA A 435 13.32 -14.39 31.03
C ALA A 435 11.90 -14.76 31.54
N TRP A 436 11.67 -14.80 32.86
CA TRP A 436 10.34 -14.99 33.42
C TRP A 436 9.53 -13.69 33.52
N GLU A 437 10.16 -12.52 33.62
CA GLU A 437 9.47 -11.20 33.56
C GLU A 437 8.91 -10.95 32.15
N LEU A 438 9.58 -11.52 31.15
CA LEU A 438 9.11 -11.67 29.77
C LEU A 438 7.75 -12.36 29.65
N ALA A 439 7.41 -13.25 30.59
CA ALA A 439 6.16 -13.99 30.57
C ALA A 439 5.00 -13.28 31.28
N ASP A 440 5.26 -12.24 32.09
CA ASP A 440 4.26 -11.61 32.95
C ASP A 440 3.88 -10.19 32.47
N GLU A 441 4.86 -9.31 32.31
CA GLU A 441 4.62 -7.88 32.04
C GLU A 441 5.28 -7.36 30.77
N GLN A 442 6.39 -7.97 30.34
CA GLN A 442 7.15 -7.48 29.19
C GLN A 442 6.42 -7.79 27.89
N LYS A 443 6.21 -6.77 27.06
CA LYS A 443 5.57 -6.91 25.75
C LYS A 443 6.56 -7.00 24.57
N GLY A 444 7.86 -6.85 24.84
CA GLY A 444 8.92 -6.97 23.84
C GLY A 444 10.33 -6.90 24.45
N ILE A 445 11.31 -7.52 23.80
CA ILE A 445 12.72 -7.62 24.22
C ILE A 445 13.52 -6.34 23.90
N VAL A 446 13.10 -5.58 22.90
CA VAL A 446 13.78 -4.36 22.45
C VAL A 446 12.85 -3.15 22.45
N GLN A 447 13.43 -1.97 22.65
CA GLN A 447 12.75 -0.69 22.42
C GLN A 447 13.50 0.08 21.34
N PHE A 448 12.80 0.52 20.30
CA PHE A 448 13.38 1.23 19.16
C PHE A 448 13.63 2.72 19.45
N ASP A 449 14.17 3.04 20.62
CA ASP A 449 14.40 4.41 21.09
C ASP A 449 15.33 5.21 20.14
N GLY A 450 16.30 4.53 19.54
CA GLY A 450 17.17 5.07 18.51
C GLY A 450 16.42 5.47 17.24
N ILE A 451 15.56 4.59 16.72
CA ILE A 451 14.71 4.90 15.56
C ILE A 451 13.71 6.01 15.92
N GLN A 452 13.09 5.96 17.10
CA GLN A 452 12.19 7.01 17.59
C GLN A 452 12.89 8.36 17.65
N HIS A 453 14.14 8.42 18.13
CA HIS A 453 14.94 9.64 18.14
C HIS A 453 15.21 10.15 16.73
N LEU A 454 15.58 9.28 15.80
CA LEU A 454 15.83 9.63 14.39
C LEU A 454 14.56 10.14 13.71
N MET A 455 13.41 9.48 13.90
CA MET A 455 12.11 9.98 13.44
C MET A 455 11.76 11.33 14.09
N GLY A 456 12.06 11.46 15.37
CA GLY A 456 11.94 12.69 16.16
C GLY A 456 12.69 13.87 15.56
N LYS A 457 13.89 13.58 15.04
CA LYS A 457 14.80 14.54 14.44
C LYS A 457 14.40 14.89 13.01
N TYR A 458 14.15 13.90 12.15
CA TYR A 458 14.02 14.14 10.70
C TYR A 458 12.58 14.33 10.21
N LEU A 459 11.58 13.84 10.94
CA LEU A 459 10.18 14.06 10.58
C LEU A 459 9.68 15.30 11.30
N GLU A 460 9.80 16.49 10.71
CA GLU A 460 9.29 17.73 11.32
C GLU A 460 8.01 18.22 10.62
N GLY A 461 7.50 19.40 11.01
CA GLY A 461 6.26 19.95 10.45
C GLY A 461 6.29 20.15 8.93
N ALA A 462 7.48 20.34 8.33
CA ALA A 462 7.66 20.39 6.87
C ALA A 462 7.27 19.06 6.18
N THR A 463 7.32 17.94 6.91
CA THR A 463 6.89 16.63 6.41
C THR A 463 5.42 16.61 6.01
N TYR A 464 4.58 17.39 6.70
CA TYR A 464 3.17 17.51 6.32
C TYR A 464 2.93 18.40 5.10
N GLN A 465 3.95 19.02 4.51
CA GLN A 465 3.80 19.84 3.31
C GLN A 465 4.17 19.09 2.04
N ASN A 466 4.38 17.77 2.12
CA ASN A 466 4.63 16.93 0.96
C ASN A 466 3.46 16.98 -0.06
N ARG A 467 3.77 16.62 -1.30
CA ARG A 467 2.77 16.44 -2.39
C ARG A 467 2.52 14.96 -2.68
N SER A 468 2.96 14.10 -1.78
CA SER A 468 2.95 12.65 -1.91
C SER A 468 2.30 12.06 -0.67
N GLU A 469 1.51 11.01 -0.83
CA GLU A 469 0.86 10.38 0.31
C GLU A 469 1.66 9.18 0.79
N LEU A 470 2.01 9.19 2.07
CA LEU A 470 2.67 8.10 2.78
C LEU A 470 1.63 7.25 3.50
N ILE A 471 1.59 5.96 3.19
CA ILE A 471 0.66 5.01 3.79
C ILE A 471 1.46 3.91 4.49
N VAL A 472 1.29 3.77 5.79
CA VAL A 472 1.93 2.73 6.59
C VAL A 472 0.90 1.76 7.10
N ASN A 473 1.23 0.47 7.07
CA ASN A 473 0.33 -0.57 7.55
C ASN A 473 0.73 -1.03 8.95
N ALA A 474 -0.26 -1.18 9.81
CA ALA A 474 -0.13 -1.77 11.14
C ALA A 474 -1.26 -2.79 11.36
N VAL A 475 -1.09 -3.70 12.30
CA VAL A 475 -2.15 -4.62 12.74
C VAL A 475 -2.56 -4.25 14.15
N ASP A 476 -3.84 -3.99 14.39
CA ASP A 476 -4.37 -4.07 15.74
C ASP A 476 -4.45 -5.54 16.13
N PHE A 477 -3.55 -5.98 16.99
CA PHE A 477 -3.42 -7.37 17.36
C PHE A 477 -4.61 -7.89 18.19
N GLN A 478 -5.37 -6.99 18.83
CA GLN A 478 -6.55 -7.37 19.59
C GLN A 478 -7.69 -7.81 18.67
N SER A 479 -7.96 -7.02 17.63
CA SER A 479 -9.02 -7.29 16.65
C SER A 479 -8.55 -8.14 15.46
N GLY A 480 -7.24 -8.24 15.24
CA GLY A 480 -6.65 -8.84 14.04
C GLY A 480 -6.76 -7.94 12.80
N GLU A 481 -7.19 -6.70 12.99
CA GLU A 481 -7.52 -5.77 11.91
C GLU A 481 -6.26 -5.17 11.28
N LEU A 482 -6.20 -5.18 9.94
CA LEU A 482 -5.17 -4.48 9.18
C LEU A 482 -5.57 -3.01 8.99
N LEU A 483 -4.77 -2.12 9.55
CA LEU A 483 -4.91 -0.68 9.45
C LEU A 483 -3.99 -0.14 8.37
N SER A 484 -4.51 0.68 7.46
CA SER A 484 -3.74 1.45 6.48
C SER A 484 -3.79 2.93 6.83
N LEU A 485 -2.80 3.37 7.59
CA LEU A 485 -2.73 4.71 8.17
C LEU A 485 -1.99 5.63 7.19
N ALA A 486 -2.55 6.80 6.88
CA ALA A 486 -1.98 7.71 5.90
C ALA A 486 -1.81 9.13 6.45
N ASP A 487 -0.71 9.77 6.08
CA ASP A 487 -0.35 11.12 6.53
C ASP A 487 -1.24 12.24 5.97
N GLN A 488 -2.11 11.91 5.01
CA GLN A 488 -3.09 12.81 4.40
C GLN A 488 -4.53 12.36 4.61
N ASP A 489 -4.76 11.24 5.31
CA ASP A 489 -6.10 10.78 5.62
C ASP A 489 -6.59 11.40 6.92
N PRO A 490 -7.69 12.17 6.90
CA PRO A 490 -8.38 12.64 8.10
C PRO A 490 -8.66 11.54 9.14
N ALA A 491 -9.02 10.33 8.71
CA ALA A 491 -9.19 9.21 9.64
C ALA A 491 -7.91 8.93 10.46
N SER A 492 -6.75 9.37 9.97
CA SER A 492 -5.45 9.26 10.65
C SER A 492 -4.96 10.60 11.22
N THR A 493 -5.44 11.76 10.72
CA THR A 493 -4.82 13.09 10.95
C THR A 493 -5.79 14.26 11.21
N TYR A 494 -7.10 14.05 11.17
CA TYR A 494 -8.11 15.13 11.05
C TYR A 494 -8.09 16.17 12.18
N GLN A 495 -8.12 17.46 11.80
CA GLN A 495 -8.21 18.62 12.71
C GLN A 495 -7.13 18.71 13.79
N LEU A 496 -6.07 17.93 13.66
CA LEU A 496 -4.98 17.94 14.60
C LEU A 496 -4.08 19.15 14.33
N ASP A 497 -3.57 19.73 15.41
CA ASP A 497 -2.37 20.56 15.32
C ASP A 497 -1.26 19.76 14.62
N ALA A 498 -0.46 20.41 13.78
CA ALA A 498 0.57 19.74 12.99
C ALA A 498 1.53 18.92 13.86
N LYS A 499 1.78 19.31 15.12
CA LYS A 499 2.61 18.53 16.06
C LYS A 499 1.91 17.26 16.52
N VAL A 500 0.59 17.28 16.69
CA VAL A 500 -0.19 16.10 17.10
C VAL A 500 -0.30 15.13 15.94
N ALA A 501 -0.61 15.60 14.73
CA ALA A 501 -0.56 14.76 13.54
C ALA A 501 0.81 14.10 13.40
N LEU A 502 1.90 14.87 13.55
CA LEU A 502 3.26 14.34 13.49
C LEU A 502 3.57 13.27 14.52
N LYS A 503 3.11 13.46 15.77
CA LYS A 503 3.23 12.44 16.81
C LYS A 503 2.50 11.16 16.40
N ASP A 504 1.26 11.28 15.92
CA ASP A 504 0.43 10.14 15.56
C ASP A 504 0.99 9.39 14.34
N MET A 505 1.53 10.10 13.35
CA MET A 505 2.18 9.46 12.20
C MET A 505 3.50 8.78 12.57
N ARG A 506 4.30 9.35 13.49
CA ARG A 506 5.49 8.66 14.02
C ARG A 506 5.11 7.36 14.73
N ALA A 507 4.03 7.38 15.53
CA ALA A 507 3.51 6.19 16.18
C ALA A 507 2.98 5.17 15.16
N ALA A 508 2.33 5.61 14.08
CA ALA A 508 1.88 4.74 12.99
C ALA A 508 3.06 4.09 12.24
N ILE A 509 4.12 4.85 11.95
CA ILE A 509 5.34 4.33 11.33
C ILE A 509 6.00 3.32 12.28
N GLU A 510 6.06 3.62 13.59
CA GLU A 510 6.59 2.71 14.60
C GLU A 510 5.80 1.41 14.69
N ALA A 511 4.48 1.52 14.80
CA ALA A 511 3.56 0.39 14.80
C ALA A 511 3.80 -0.51 13.58
N SER A 512 4.14 0.10 12.44
CA SER A 512 4.43 -0.64 11.22
C SER A 512 5.66 -1.55 11.30
N PHE A 513 6.61 -1.35 12.22
CA PHE A 513 7.85 -2.15 12.31
C PHE A 513 8.11 -2.84 13.65
N VAL A 514 7.21 -2.73 14.62
CA VAL A 514 7.33 -3.44 15.90
C VAL A 514 6.84 -4.89 15.76
N LEU A 515 7.80 -5.81 15.59
CA LEU A 515 7.49 -7.24 15.50
C LEU A 515 7.00 -7.79 16.85
N PRO A 516 6.01 -8.72 16.84
CA PRO A 516 5.52 -9.38 18.04
C PRO A 516 6.65 -10.03 18.83
N VAL A 517 6.62 -9.92 20.16
CA VAL A 517 7.59 -10.50 21.11
C VAL A 517 8.99 -9.86 21.04
N ILE A 518 9.41 -9.36 19.88
CA ILE A 518 10.73 -8.76 19.68
C ILE A 518 10.73 -7.34 20.21
N ALA A 519 9.79 -6.50 19.78
CA ALA A 519 9.78 -5.08 20.12
C ALA A 519 8.55 -4.70 20.94
N GLN A 520 8.68 -3.66 21.76
CA GLN A 520 7.56 -3.14 22.51
C GLN A 520 6.47 -2.62 21.55
N PRO A 521 5.20 -3.08 21.68
CA PRO A 521 4.12 -2.65 20.80
C PRO A 521 3.77 -1.19 21.05
N VAL A 522 3.22 -0.56 20.01
CA VAL A 522 2.54 0.72 20.18
C VAL A 522 1.20 0.46 20.84
N LEU A 523 0.92 1.14 21.96
CA LEU A 523 -0.26 0.86 22.78
C LEU A 523 -1.47 1.73 22.44
N GLU A 524 -1.29 2.73 21.60
CA GLU A 524 -2.31 3.70 21.26
C GLU A 524 -2.04 4.25 19.86
N LEU A 525 -3.03 4.21 18.99
CA LEU A 525 -2.97 4.78 17.65
C LEU A 525 -4.25 5.51 17.33
N ARG A 526 -4.15 6.54 16.48
CA ARG A 526 -5.33 7.19 15.92
C ARG A 526 -5.88 6.37 14.77
N VAL A 527 -7.12 5.95 14.89
CA VAL A 527 -7.84 5.12 13.92
C VAL A 527 -9.25 5.69 13.75
N HIS A 528 -9.63 6.04 12.52
CA HIS A 528 -10.91 6.66 12.19
C HIS A 528 -11.19 7.97 12.98
N GLY A 529 -10.16 8.78 13.18
CA GLY A 529 -10.22 10.07 13.87
C GLY A 529 -10.03 9.97 15.39
N ASP A 530 -10.24 8.79 15.97
CA ASP A 530 -10.18 8.56 17.40
C ASP A 530 -8.86 7.95 17.84
N LEU A 531 -8.34 8.42 18.97
CA LEU A 531 -7.19 7.81 19.62
C LEU A 531 -7.66 6.54 20.34
N ARG A 532 -7.30 5.38 19.82
CA ARG A 532 -7.78 4.07 20.30
C ARG A 532 -6.67 3.34 21.06
N PRO A 533 -6.90 2.94 22.33
CA PRO A 533 -5.99 2.05 23.02
C PRO A 533 -6.03 0.66 22.38
N GLY A 534 -4.87 0.01 22.26
CA GLY A 534 -4.75 -1.30 21.61
C GLY A 534 -3.37 -1.90 21.75
N VAL A 535 -3.09 -2.92 20.95
CA VAL A 535 -1.74 -3.50 20.80
C VAL A 535 -1.42 -3.51 19.33
N TYR A 536 -0.77 -2.45 18.86
CA TYR A 536 -0.48 -2.26 17.44
C TYR A 536 0.91 -2.80 17.11
N LEU A 537 0.93 -3.69 16.12
CA LEU A 537 2.10 -4.45 15.69
C LEU A 537 2.35 -4.29 14.18
N ASP A 538 3.51 -4.78 13.74
CA ASP A 538 3.96 -4.70 12.35
C ASP A 538 2.87 -5.13 11.35
N GLY A 539 2.59 -4.28 10.37
CA GLY A 539 1.63 -4.52 9.30
C GLY A 539 1.95 -5.78 8.49
N GLY A 540 3.24 -6.12 8.39
CA GLY A 540 3.78 -7.28 7.71
C GLY A 540 3.17 -8.60 8.18
N ILE A 541 2.61 -8.67 9.39
CA ILE A 541 1.91 -9.85 9.91
C ILE A 541 0.69 -10.23 9.05
N ARG A 542 -0.01 -9.22 8.50
CA ARG A 542 -1.23 -9.40 7.72
C ARG A 542 -1.09 -9.00 6.26
N SER A 543 -0.18 -8.07 5.97
CA SER A 543 0.05 -7.50 4.65
C SER A 543 1.53 -7.18 4.52
N GLU A 544 2.29 -8.02 3.82
CA GLU A 544 3.72 -7.77 3.61
C GLU A 544 3.95 -6.70 2.53
N LEU A 545 3.08 -6.66 1.53
CA LEU A 545 3.09 -5.75 0.40
C LEU A 545 1.80 -4.93 0.39
N PRO A 546 1.79 -3.73 0.97
CA PRO A 546 0.59 -2.90 1.07
C PRO A 546 0.26 -2.22 -0.27
N LEU A 547 -0.03 -3.03 -1.30
CA LEU A 547 -0.29 -2.63 -2.68
C LEU A 547 -1.72 -2.11 -2.86
N LEU A 548 -2.70 -2.78 -2.25
CA LEU A 548 -4.11 -2.41 -2.38
C LEU A 548 -4.43 -0.97 -1.96
N PRO A 549 -3.86 -0.42 -0.87
CA PRO A 549 -4.03 0.99 -0.53
C PRO A 549 -3.66 1.96 -1.66
N LEU A 550 -2.62 1.65 -2.45
CA LEU A 550 -2.19 2.46 -3.61
C LEU A 550 -3.14 2.31 -4.79
N VAL A 551 -3.54 1.06 -5.10
CA VAL A 551 -4.48 0.77 -6.18
C VAL A 551 -5.81 1.46 -5.95
N ARG A 552 -6.34 1.41 -4.71
CA ARG A 552 -7.61 2.04 -4.32
C ARG A 552 -7.56 3.57 -4.40
N ARG A 553 -6.41 4.17 -4.06
CA ARG A 553 -6.15 5.60 -4.28
C ARG A 553 -5.98 5.93 -5.77
N GLY A 554 -5.88 4.95 -6.65
CA GLY A 554 -5.82 5.16 -8.10
C GLY A 554 -4.41 5.42 -8.61
N ALA A 555 -3.41 4.73 -8.06
CA ALA A 555 -2.13 4.55 -8.71
C ALA A 555 -2.31 3.95 -10.12
N GLU A 556 -1.57 4.46 -11.10
CA GLU A 556 -1.62 3.99 -12.49
C GLU A 556 -0.36 3.19 -12.86
N ARG A 557 0.75 3.48 -12.17
CA ARG A 557 1.98 2.71 -12.27
C ARG A 557 2.53 2.43 -10.89
N VAL A 558 2.80 1.17 -10.56
CA VAL A 558 3.37 0.83 -9.24
C VAL A 558 4.68 0.08 -9.39
N ILE A 559 5.71 0.56 -8.69
CA ILE A 559 6.93 -0.21 -8.46
C ILE A 559 6.82 -0.89 -7.10
N VAL A 560 6.93 -2.21 -7.09
CA VAL A 560 6.98 -3.02 -5.87
C VAL A 560 8.42 -3.46 -5.62
N VAL A 561 8.95 -3.11 -4.46
CA VAL A 561 10.31 -3.47 -4.05
C VAL A 561 10.23 -4.42 -2.86
N SER A 562 10.88 -5.58 -2.96
CA SER A 562 10.88 -6.58 -1.91
C SER A 562 12.25 -7.17 -1.68
N SER A 563 12.61 -7.25 -0.40
CA SER A 563 13.82 -7.86 0.13
C SER A 563 13.78 -9.40 0.15
N ALA A 564 12.63 -10.02 -0.15
CA ALA A 564 12.48 -11.46 -0.20
C ALA A 564 12.09 -11.92 -1.61
N PRO A 565 12.50 -13.14 -2.04
CA PRO A 565 11.89 -13.75 -3.21
C PRO A 565 10.39 -13.95 -2.96
N SER A 566 9.57 -13.96 -4.02
CA SER A 566 8.13 -14.23 -3.88
C SER A 566 7.86 -15.66 -3.39
N ARG A 567 8.79 -16.58 -3.67
CA ARG A 567 8.71 -18.00 -3.27
C ARG A 567 9.73 -18.34 -2.22
N ILE A 568 9.26 -19.05 -1.20
CA ILE A 568 10.09 -19.56 -0.12
C ILE A 568 11.02 -20.65 -0.66
N THR A 569 12.30 -20.53 -0.38
CA THR A 569 13.26 -21.61 -0.64
C THR A 569 13.16 -22.69 0.44
N GLN A 570 13.50 -23.92 0.08
CA GLN A 570 13.66 -25.01 1.04
C GLN A 570 14.75 -24.63 2.05
N VAL A 571 14.45 -24.75 3.34
CA VAL A 571 15.40 -24.54 4.45
C VAL A 571 15.74 -25.87 5.08
N GLN A 572 16.81 -25.89 5.89
CA GLN A 572 17.16 -27.09 6.66
C GLN A 572 16.00 -27.49 7.60
N PRO A 573 15.92 -28.77 8.01
CA PRO A 573 14.98 -29.19 9.03
C PRO A 573 15.06 -28.29 10.27
N GLN A 574 13.92 -27.89 10.82
CA GLN A 574 13.88 -27.02 11.98
C GLN A 574 14.24 -27.83 13.24
N GLU A 575 15.23 -27.38 14.00
CA GLU A 575 15.78 -28.13 15.14
C GLU A 575 15.05 -27.83 16.45
N SER A 576 14.35 -26.70 16.53
CA SER A 576 13.64 -26.26 17.74
C SER A 576 12.20 -25.78 17.46
N ALA A 577 11.39 -25.69 18.52
CA ALA A 577 10.05 -25.12 18.43
C ALA A 577 10.07 -23.64 18.02
N LEU A 578 11.12 -22.90 18.39
CA LEU A 578 11.33 -21.52 17.98
C LEU A 578 11.62 -21.42 16.48
N ASP A 579 12.44 -22.33 15.94
CA ASP A 579 12.71 -22.42 14.50
C ASP A 579 11.42 -22.77 13.73
N ILE A 580 10.62 -23.72 14.25
CA ILE A 580 9.30 -24.05 13.67
C ILE A 580 8.37 -22.83 13.69
N ALA A 581 8.32 -22.07 14.79
CA ALA A 581 7.49 -20.88 14.91
C ALA A 581 7.94 -19.75 13.97
N ALA A 582 9.25 -19.46 13.91
CA ALA A 582 9.82 -18.49 12.98
C ALA A 582 9.55 -18.90 11.53
N ARG A 583 9.73 -20.19 11.21
CA ARG A 583 9.42 -20.72 9.88
C ARG A 583 7.93 -20.67 9.57
N TYR A 584 7.06 -20.92 10.54
CA TYR A 584 5.61 -20.79 10.37
C TYR A 584 5.23 -19.35 10.03
N ILE A 585 5.83 -18.36 10.71
CA ILE A 585 5.67 -16.94 10.38
C ILE A 585 6.13 -16.71 8.93
N ASP A 586 7.37 -17.04 8.57
CA ASP A 586 7.89 -16.87 7.20
C ASP A 586 6.99 -17.50 6.12
N VAL A 587 6.47 -18.70 6.39
CA VAL A 587 5.58 -19.44 5.48
C VAL A 587 4.22 -18.76 5.35
N SER A 588 3.63 -18.38 6.48
CA SER A 588 2.34 -17.69 6.50
C SER A 588 2.42 -16.35 5.80
N LEU A 589 3.55 -15.64 5.96
CA LEU A 589 3.78 -14.33 5.37
C LEU A 589 4.05 -14.39 3.86
N SER A 590 4.85 -15.35 3.39
CA SER A 590 5.20 -15.40 1.95
C SER A 590 3.99 -15.72 1.04
N ALA A 591 3.02 -16.50 1.53
CA ALA A 591 1.77 -16.72 0.80
C ALA A 591 0.95 -15.41 0.63
N VAL A 592 1.05 -14.51 1.61
CA VAL A 592 0.42 -13.18 1.55
C VAL A 592 1.06 -12.33 0.46
N THR A 593 2.39 -12.32 0.33
CA THR A 593 3.10 -11.56 -0.72
C THR A 593 2.58 -11.87 -2.14
N GLU A 594 2.48 -13.15 -2.52
CA GLU A 594 2.00 -13.51 -3.87
C GLU A 594 0.51 -13.20 -4.04
N GLY A 595 -0.30 -13.49 -3.02
CA GLY A 595 -1.73 -13.17 -3.00
C GLY A 595 -2.00 -11.67 -3.16
N GLU A 596 -1.21 -10.81 -2.51
CA GLU A 596 -1.36 -9.35 -2.59
C GLU A 596 -0.98 -8.78 -3.95
N LEU A 597 0.06 -9.32 -4.59
CA LEU A 597 0.44 -8.92 -5.96
C LEU A 597 -0.67 -9.26 -6.96
N VAL A 598 -1.18 -10.49 -6.91
CA VAL A 598 -2.26 -10.95 -7.79
C VAL A 598 -3.53 -10.16 -7.53
N ARG A 599 -3.92 -10.01 -6.25
CA ARG A 599 -5.13 -9.27 -5.86
C ARG A 599 -5.03 -7.79 -6.20
N GLY A 600 -3.89 -7.16 -6.00
CA GLY A 600 -3.65 -5.77 -6.36
C GLY A 600 -3.70 -5.53 -7.87
N ASP A 601 -3.06 -6.40 -8.67
CA ASP A 601 -3.10 -6.32 -10.14
C ASP A 601 -4.53 -6.53 -10.66
N LEU A 602 -5.23 -7.54 -10.16
CA LEU A 602 -6.61 -7.82 -10.53
C LEU A 602 -7.55 -6.65 -10.16
N GLN A 603 -7.44 -6.13 -8.94
CA GLN A 603 -8.24 -4.97 -8.50
C GLN A 603 -8.01 -3.75 -9.41
N ALA A 604 -6.75 -3.49 -9.78
CA ALA A 604 -6.41 -2.36 -10.63
C ALA A 604 -6.98 -2.55 -12.05
N ARG A 605 -6.83 -3.75 -12.64
CA ARG A 605 -7.39 -4.07 -13.96
C ARG A 605 -8.91 -3.99 -13.97
N ASN A 606 -9.58 -4.51 -12.94
CA ASN A 606 -11.03 -4.45 -12.82
C ASN A 606 -11.51 -2.99 -12.71
N THR A 607 -10.80 -2.17 -11.94
CA THR A 607 -11.08 -0.73 -11.85
C THR A 607 -10.95 -0.05 -13.21
N VAL A 608 -9.85 -0.30 -13.93
CA VAL A 608 -9.60 0.26 -15.25
C VAL A 608 -10.63 -0.22 -16.27
N ALA A 609 -10.99 -1.50 -16.25
CA ALA A 609 -12.01 -2.06 -17.14
C ALA A 609 -13.37 -1.39 -16.91
N GLY A 610 -13.77 -1.24 -15.64
CA GLY A 610 -14.96 -0.48 -15.25
C GLY A 610 -14.93 0.97 -15.77
N GLU A 611 -13.80 1.67 -15.60
CA GLU A 611 -13.61 3.03 -16.13
C GLU A 611 -13.77 3.08 -17.66
N ILE A 612 -13.19 2.14 -18.41
CA ILE A 612 -13.29 2.10 -19.88
C ILE A 612 -14.74 1.84 -20.32
N LEU A 613 -15.43 0.88 -19.69
CA LEU A 613 -16.83 0.56 -20.01
C LEU A 613 -17.74 1.74 -19.74
N GLN A 614 -17.61 2.34 -18.56
CA GLN A 614 -18.39 3.51 -18.17
C GLN A 614 -18.09 4.70 -19.10
N CYS A 615 -16.85 4.81 -19.58
CA CYS A 615 -16.45 5.79 -20.58
C CYS A 615 -17.16 5.56 -21.92
N HIS A 616 -17.14 4.33 -22.46
CA HIS A 616 -17.80 4.01 -23.71
C HIS A 616 -19.31 4.25 -23.64
N GLU A 617 -19.94 3.92 -22.52
CA GLU A 617 -21.36 4.16 -22.35
C GLU A 617 -21.71 5.64 -22.30
N LEU A 618 -20.93 6.45 -21.56
CA LEU A 618 -21.14 7.90 -21.50
C LEU A 618 -20.88 8.58 -22.84
N LEU A 619 -19.81 8.18 -23.53
CA LEU A 619 -19.41 8.77 -24.82
C LEU A 619 -20.13 8.19 -26.04
N GLY A 620 -20.81 7.06 -25.89
CA GLY A 620 -21.65 6.45 -26.94
C GLY A 620 -23.07 7.01 -27.00
N SER A 621 -23.50 7.76 -25.98
CA SER A 621 -24.82 8.39 -25.95
C SER A 621 -24.99 9.46 -27.04
N GLU A 622 -26.20 9.67 -27.55
CA GLU A 622 -26.47 10.75 -28.53
C GLU A 622 -26.10 12.14 -27.99
N SER A 623 -26.19 12.32 -26.67
CA SER A 623 -25.79 13.52 -25.94
C SER A 623 -24.28 13.64 -25.65
N SER A 624 -23.47 12.72 -26.16
CA SER A 624 -22.05 12.65 -25.89
C SER A 624 -21.29 13.92 -26.28
N PRO A 625 -20.25 14.31 -25.52
CA PRO A 625 -19.36 15.39 -25.92
C PRO A 625 -18.58 15.08 -27.22
N CYS A 626 -18.51 13.82 -27.65
CA CYS A 626 -17.92 13.44 -28.95
C CYS A 626 -18.93 13.50 -30.11
N THR A 627 -20.25 13.46 -29.88
CA THR A 627 -21.28 13.47 -30.94
C THR A 627 -21.71 14.88 -31.34
N LYS A 628 -21.47 15.89 -30.49
CA LYS A 628 -21.67 17.31 -30.84
C LYS A 628 -20.72 17.68 -31.97
N ARG A 629 -21.23 17.72 -33.20
CA ARG A 629 -20.47 18.05 -34.41
C ARG A 629 -19.91 19.47 -34.32
N SER A 630 -18.63 19.59 -34.00
CA SER A 630 -17.83 20.76 -34.38
C SER A 630 -17.55 20.68 -35.88
N LYS A 631 -17.50 21.82 -36.58
CA LYS A 631 -17.30 21.87 -38.03
C LYS A 631 -15.94 21.26 -38.40
N GLY A 632 -15.94 20.04 -38.93
CA GLY A 632 -14.75 19.41 -39.52
C GLY A 632 -13.83 18.63 -38.55
N VAL A 633 -14.14 18.53 -37.26
CA VAL A 633 -13.31 17.78 -36.29
C VAL A 633 -14.09 16.56 -35.77
N SER A 634 -13.48 15.38 -35.82
CA SER A 634 -14.02 14.15 -35.23
C SER A 634 -13.38 13.85 -33.87
N CYS A 635 -14.21 13.38 -32.94
CA CYS A 635 -13.81 12.90 -31.62
C CYS A 635 -13.87 11.36 -31.60
N ASP A 636 -12.72 10.71 -31.41
CA ASP A 636 -12.63 9.26 -31.22
C ASP A 636 -12.83 8.92 -29.73
N ALA A 637 -14.04 8.48 -29.38
CA ALA A 637 -14.39 8.06 -28.04
C ALA A 637 -13.54 6.87 -27.56
N ALA A 638 -13.18 5.93 -28.43
CA ALA A 638 -12.36 4.78 -28.06
C ALA A 638 -10.91 5.21 -27.75
N ALA A 639 -10.37 6.16 -28.52
CA ALA A 639 -9.09 6.79 -28.18
C ALA A 639 -9.16 7.50 -26.82
N PHE A 640 -10.25 8.23 -26.53
CA PHE A 640 -10.42 8.91 -25.24
C PHE A 640 -10.45 7.91 -24.08
N CYS A 641 -11.26 6.86 -24.17
CA CYS A 641 -11.41 5.87 -23.11
C CYS A 641 -10.12 5.08 -22.83
N GLN A 642 -9.25 4.96 -23.84
CA GLN A 642 -7.93 4.30 -23.70
C GLN A 642 -6.80 5.30 -23.37
N ALA A 643 -7.12 6.54 -23.02
CA ALA A 643 -6.18 7.63 -22.78
C ALA A 643 -5.17 7.85 -23.94
N ARG A 644 -5.55 7.55 -25.17
CA ARG A 644 -4.76 7.81 -26.39
C ARG A 644 -4.94 9.26 -26.83
N TRP A 645 -4.52 10.20 -25.99
CA TRP A 645 -4.80 11.64 -26.13
C TRP A 645 -4.43 12.23 -27.51
N ALA A 646 -3.38 11.72 -28.15
CA ALA A 646 -2.96 12.15 -29.48
C ALA A 646 -3.94 11.76 -30.60
N ASP A 647 -4.73 10.70 -30.39
CA ASP A 647 -5.63 10.11 -31.39
C ASP A 647 -7.09 10.57 -31.20
N VAL A 648 -7.40 11.27 -30.09
CA VAL A 648 -8.78 11.62 -29.73
C VAL A 648 -9.39 12.61 -30.71
N CYS A 649 -8.62 13.61 -31.15
CA CYS A 649 -9.10 14.64 -32.06
C CYS A 649 -8.38 14.51 -33.39
N SER A 650 -9.14 14.22 -34.44
CA SER A 650 -8.64 14.18 -35.81
C SER A 650 -9.40 15.18 -36.67
N GLN A 651 -8.67 15.90 -37.52
CA GLN A 651 -9.30 16.68 -38.58
C GLN A 651 -9.87 15.71 -39.58
N ARG A 652 -11.15 15.86 -39.90
CA ARG A 652 -11.73 15.14 -41.02
C ARG A 652 -11.09 15.74 -42.26
N GLU A 653 -10.35 14.94 -43.00
CA GLU A 653 -9.99 15.31 -44.37
C GLU A 653 -11.31 15.57 -45.07
N GLU A 654 -11.62 16.84 -45.36
CA GLU A 654 -12.71 17.22 -46.25
C GLU A 654 -12.35 16.55 -47.57
N GLY A 655 -12.90 15.35 -47.78
CA GLY A 655 -12.77 14.63 -49.02
C GLY A 655 -13.21 15.58 -50.10
N ASP A 656 -12.24 16.03 -50.89
CA ASP A 656 -12.37 17.05 -51.92
C ASP A 656 -13.52 16.62 -52.83
N GLY A 657 -14.69 17.20 -52.58
CA GLY A 657 -15.93 16.89 -53.26
C GLY A 657 -15.88 17.46 -54.67
N SER A 658 -15.02 16.89 -55.51
CA SER A 658 -15.14 16.96 -56.96
C SER A 658 -16.28 16.03 -57.37
N GLU A 659 -17.51 16.43 -57.04
CA GLU A 659 -18.71 16.02 -57.76
C GLU A 659 -18.92 16.98 -58.93
N ASP A 660 -18.02 16.93 -59.92
CA ASP A 660 -18.26 17.50 -61.25
C ASP A 660 -17.71 16.54 -62.32
N GLY A 661 -18.61 15.97 -63.13
CA GLY A 661 -18.27 15.54 -64.50
C GLY A 661 -18.61 14.12 -64.90
N ALA A 662 -19.81 13.94 -65.44
CA ALA A 662 -20.18 12.81 -66.28
C ALA A 662 -19.40 12.77 -67.61
N GLY A 663 -19.08 11.55 -68.10
CA GLY A 663 -19.01 11.23 -69.53
C GLY A 663 -17.62 10.93 -70.12
N GLY A 664 -17.44 9.73 -70.67
CA GLY A 664 -16.35 9.46 -71.62
C GLY A 664 -15.95 7.99 -71.77
N ALA A 665 -16.64 7.27 -72.65
CA ALA A 665 -16.15 6.00 -73.19
C ALA A 665 -14.97 6.25 -74.16
N GLY A 666 -13.95 5.38 -74.16
CA GLY A 666 -12.98 5.31 -75.27
C GLY A 666 -11.59 4.74 -74.96
N GLY A 667 -11.38 3.46 -75.32
CA GLY A 667 -10.30 3.06 -76.24
C GLY A 667 -8.81 3.03 -75.83
N ALA A 668 -8.32 1.80 -75.61
CA ALA A 668 -7.18 1.13 -76.27
C ALA A 668 -5.72 1.63 -76.18
N GLY A 669 -4.83 0.65 -75.88
CA GLY A 669 -3.40 0.57 -76.23
C GLY A 669 -2.46 0.86 -75.06
N GLY A 670 -1.42 0.09 -74.71
CA GLY A 670 -0.79 -1.10 -75.28
C GLY A 670 0.70 -1.11 -74.85
N ALA A 671 1.26 -2.31 -74.58
CA ALA A 671 2.69 -2.68 -74.41
C ALA A 671 3.44 -2.12 -73.17
N GLY A 672 4.32 -2.86 -72.47
CA GLY A 672 4.87 -4.21 -72.63
C GLY A 672 5.99 -4.48 -71.60
N GLY A 673 6.49 -5.74 -71.57
CA GLY A 673 7.76 -6.17 -70.92
C GLY A 673 7.58 -6.87 -69.56
N ALA A 674 7.59 -8.21 -69.48
CA ALA A 674 8.77 -9.10 -69.33
C ALA A 674 9.47 -8.96 -67.96
N GLY A 675 9.68 -9.98 -67.12
CA GLY A 675 9.42 -11.42 -67.15
C GLY A 675 9.96 -12.05 -65.85
N GLY A 676 9.80 -13.37 -65.67
CA GLY A 676 10.60 -14.15 -64.71
C GLY A 676 9.85 -15.13 -63.83
N ALA A 677 10.01 -16.42 -64.14
CA ALA A 677 9.63 -17.63 -63.40
C ALA A 677 10.07 -17.64 -61.91
N GLY A 678 9.52 -18.43 -61.00
CA GLY A 678 8.56 -19.54 -61.08
C GLY A 678 8.41 -20.20 -59.69
N GLY A 679 7.62 -21.27 -59.60
CA GLY A 679 7.59 -22.13 -58.42
C GLY A 679 6.19 -22.66 -58.08
N ALA A 680 5.93 -23.90 -58.49
CA ALA A 680 4.68 -24.61 -58.31
C ALA A 680 4.42 -25.04 -56.86
N GLY A 681 3.16 -25.04 -56.46
CA GLY A 681 2.65 -25.70 -55.26
C GLY A 681 1.13 -25.73 -55.28
N GLY A 682 0.55 -26.85 -55.70
CA GLY A 682 -0.89 -27.05 -55.80
C GLY A 682 -1.59 -27.12 -54.45
N GLY A 683 -2.79 -26.56 -54.38
CA GLY A 683 -3.68 -26.62 -53.23
C GLY A 683 -5.13 -26.49 -53.69
N VAL A 684 -5.95 -27.42 -53.22
CA VAL A 684 -7.34 -27.70 -53.59
C VAL A 684 -8.26 -26.50 -53.34
N ALA A 685 -9.17 -26.25 -54.29
CA ALA A 685 -10.19 -25.21 -54.22
C ALA A 685 -11.19 -25.47 -53.07
N ALA A 686 -11.26 -24.54 -52.13
CA ALA A 686 -12.35 -24.42 -51.16
C ALA A 686 -13.48 -23.55 -51.75
N PRO A 687 -14.76 -23.83 -51.44
CA PRO A 687 -15.87 -23.00 -51.91
C PRO A 687 -15.81 -21.62 -51.23
N ALA A 688 -16.17 -20.60 -52.01
CA ALA A 688 -16.27 -19.22 -51.53
C ALA A 688 -17.43 -19.09 -50.54
N ASP A 689 -17.11 -18.79 -49.27
CA ASP A 689 -18.08 -18.32 -48.30
C ASP A 689 -18.51 -16.89 -48.67
N GLU A 690 -19.83 -16.70 -48.79
CA GLU A 690 -20.45 -15.39 -48.90
C GLU A 690 -20.13 -14.55 -47.65
N PRO A 691 -19.88 -13.23 -47.79
CA PRO A 691 -19.68 -12.36 -46.64
C PRO A 691 -21.01 -12.19 -45.89
N THR A 692 -21.21 -12.98 -44.84
CA THR A 692 -22.23 -12.71 -43.83
C THR A 692 -21.97 -11.33 -43.24
N GLY A 693 -22.94 -10.42 -43.40
CA GLY A 693 -22.88 -9.06 -42.88
C GLY A 693 -22.59 -9.02 -41.37
N PRO A 694 -22.10 -7.87 -40.86
CA PRO A 694 -21.72 -7.74 -39.46
C PRO A 694 -22.92 -8.07 -38.56
N SER A 695 -22.81 -9.18 -37.82
CA SER A 695 -23.74 -9.55 -36.76
C SER A 695 -23.78 -8.43 -35.73
N THR A 696 -24.95 -7.85 -35.50
CA THR A 696 -25.22 -6.78 -34.52
C THR A 696 -25.43 -7.32 -33.10
N SER A 697 -25.03 -8.56 -32.84
CA SER A 697 -25.10 -9.14 -31.49
C SER A 697 -24.02 -8.49 -30.63
N PRO A 698 -24.36 -7.84 -29.51
CA PRO A 698 -23.35 -7.33 -28.59
C PRO A 698 -22.46 -8.49 -28.11
N PRO A 699 -21.13 -8.32 -28.05
CA PRO A 699 -20.24 -9.37 -27.56
C PRO A 699 -20.62 -9.75 -26.13
N THR A 700 -20.98 -11.01 -25.90
CA THR A 700 -21.48 -11.54 -24.62
C THR A 700 -20.39 -11.85 -23.59
N SER A 701 -19.11 -11.76 -23.96
CA SER A 701 -17.99 -11.90 -23.01
C SER A 701 -17.06 -10.71 -23.17
N LEU A 702 -16.77 -10.03 -22.06
CA LEU A 702 -15.83 -8.92 -22.08
C LEU A 702 -14.41 -9.46 -22.25
N ASP A 703 -13.83 -9.23 -23.42
CA ASP A 703 -12.41 -9.53 -23.61
C ASP A 703 -11.56 -8.45 -22.90
N LEU A 704 -11.16 -8.72 -21.66
CA LEU A 704 -10.26 -7.86 -20.88
C LEU A 704 -8.92 -7.62 -21.60
N GLU A 705 -8.46 -8.56 -22.44
CA GLU A 705 -7.26 -8.36 -23.26
C GLU A 705 -7.52 -7.34 -24.38
N ALA A 706 -8.73 -7.31 -24.94
CA ALA A 706 -9.14 -6.32 -25.92
C ALA A 706 -9.23 -4.89 -25.35
N LEU A 707 -9.51 -4.74 -24.05
CA LEU A 707 -9.60 -3.42 -23.39
C LEU A 707 -8.25 -2.70 -23.21
N ARG A 708 -7.11 -3.36 -23.50
CA ARG A 708 -5.76 -2.77 -23.40
C ARG A 708 -5.51 -2.06 -22.07
N THR A 709 -5.89 -2.71 -20.96
CA THR A 709 -5.71 -2.17 -19.60
C THR A 709 -4.24 -1.95 -19.25
N ASP A 710 -3.33 -2.63 -19.95
CA ASP A 710 -1.87 -2.54 -19.83
C ASP A 710 -1.30 -1.13 -20.08
N ARG A 711 -2.08 -0.24 -20.69
CA ARG A 711 -1.69 1.17 -20.87
C ARG A 711 -2.02 2.04 -19.67
N LEU A 712 -3.10 1.73 -18.97
CA LEU A 712 -3.67 2.53 -17.88
C LEU A 712 -3.22 2.05 -16.50
N TRP A 713 -2.93 0.75 -16.38
CA TRP A 713 -2.34 0.15 -15.19
C TRP A 713 -1.08 -0.63 -15.56
N GLN A 714 0.01 -0.40 -14.82
CA GLN A 714 1.22 -1.21 -14.93
C GLN A 714 1.87 -1.43 -13.57
N MET A 715 2.40 -2.63 -13.37
CA MET A 715 3.17 -2.97 -12.18
C MET A 715 4.56 -3.50 -12.56
N LYS A 716 5.59 -3.08 -11.83
CA LYS A 716 6.94 -3.62 -11.93
C LYS A 716 7.41 -4.07 -10.57
N THR A 717 7.99 -5.27 -10.51
CA THR A 717 8.53 -5.81 -9.27
C THR A 717 10.05 -5.84 -9.31
N ILE A 718 10.66 -5.62 -8.14
CA ILE A 718 12.09 -5.69 -7.88
C ILE A 718 12.29 -6.56 -6.65
N PHE A 719 12.66 -7.81 -6.88
CA PHE A 719 12.90 -8.79 -5.82
C PHE A 719 14.40 -9.02 -5.61
N ARG A 720 14.78 -9.24 -4.35
CA ARG A 720 16.11 -9.77 -4.04
C ARG A 720 16.29 -11.13 -4.71
N ASN A 721 17.44 -11.31 -5.36
CA ASN A 721 17.84 -12.62 -5.88
C ASN A 721 18.64 -13.37 -4.80
N PRO A 722 18.08 -14.42 -4.16
CA PRO A 722 18.76 -15.14 -3.08
C PRO A 722 20.04 -15.85 -3.56
N ARG A 723 20.22 -16.08 -4.86
CA ARG A 723 21.45 -16.68 -5.41
C ARG A 723 22.61 -15.69 -5.54
N ARG A 724 22.32 -14.38 -5.52
CA ARG A 724 23.31 -13.32 -5.71
C ARG A 724 23.61 -12.56 -4.42
N SER A 725 22.67 -12.55 -3.49
CA SER A 725 22.77 -11.80 -2.23
C SER A 725 22.03 -12.56 -1.13
N ASP A 726 22.77 -12.97 -0.12
CA ASP A 726 22.23 -13.64 1.06
C ASP A 726 21.33 -12.70 1.87
N ALA A 727 20.42 -13.29 2.65
CA ALA A 727 19.60 -12.51 3.55
C ALA A 727 20.45 -12.08 4.75
N SER A 728 20.03 -11.04 5.46
CA SER A 728 20.49 -10.90 6.85
C SER A 728 19.91 -12.03 7.69
N LEU A 729 20.74 -12.61 8.55
CA LEU A 729 20.32 -13.63 9.51
C LEU A 729 19.87 -12.92 10.78
N GLY A 730 18.60 -13.13 11.15
CA GLY A 730 17.99 -12.54 12.35
C GLY A 730 17.98 -11.01 12.35
N TYR A 731 18.02 -10.44 13.55
CA TYR A 731 18.02 -8.99 13.83
C TYR A 731 19.45 -8.40 13.92
N SER A 732 20.41 -9.00 13.21
CA SER A 732 21.77 -8.47 13.12
C SER A 732 21.82 -7.26 12.19
N PHE A 733 22.29 -6.13 12.74
CA PHE A 733 22.54 -4.88 12.02
C PHE A 733 24.06 -4.67 11.81
N ASP A 734 24.78 -5.72 11.40
CA ASP A 734 26.21 -5.63 11.05
C ASP A 734 26.42 -4.72 9.82
N PRO A 735 27.04 -3.53 9.97
CA PRO A 735 27.18 -2.55 8.90
C PRO A 735 27.82 -3.09 7.62
N VAL A 736 28.74 -4.07 7.72
CA VAL A 736 29.37 -4.68 6.55
C VAL A 736 28.34 -5.46 5.73
N HIS A 737 27.52 -6.26 6.40
CA HIS A 737 26.45 -7.02 5.76
C HIS A 737 25.35 -6.09 5.23
N LEU A 738 24.95 -5.10 6.02
CA LEU A 738 23.98 -4.07 5.62
C LEU A 738 24.42 -3.38 4.33
N ARG A 739 25.67 -2.90 4.26
CA ARG A 739 26.21 -2.23 3.07
C ARG A 739 26.24 -3.14 1.85
N ARG A 740 26.58 -4.42 2.00
CA ARG A 740 26.53 -5.39 0.90
C ARG A 740 25.11 -5.55 0.37
N LEU A 741 24.13 -5.69 1.26
CA LEU A 741 22.73 -5.87 0.90
C LEU A 741 22.15 -4.61 0.24
N PHE A 742 22.51 -3.43 0.72
CA PHE A 742 22.15 -2.14 0.13
C PHE A 742 22.69 -2.02 -1.30
N ASN A 743 23.98 -2.33 -1.49
CA ASN A 743 24.59 -2.33 -2.80
C ASN A 743 23.93 -3.33 -3.76
N ALA A 744 23.52 -4.51 -3.26
CA ALA A 744 22.79 -5.48 -4.07
C ALA A 744 21.43 -4.96 -4.55
N GLY A 745 20.72 -4.19 -3.71
CA GLY A 745 19.48 -3.50 -4.10
C GLY A 745 19.71 -2.44 -5.17
N ALA A 746 20.72 -1.58 -4.95
CA ALA A 746 21.09 -0.54 -5.91
C ALA A 746 21.54 -1.12 -7.25
N GLU A 747 22.23 -2.26 -7.22
CA GLU A 747 22.67 -3.03 -8.38
C GLU A 747 21.49 -3.65 -9.15
N ALA A 748 20.48 -4.17 -8.44
CA ALA A 748 19.29 -4.74 -9.08
C ALA A 748 18.55 -3.72 -9.95
N VAL A 749 18.47 -2.45 -9.49
CA VAL A 749 17.91 -1.35 -10.28
C VAL A 749 18.86 -0.95 -11.41
N ARG A 750 20.17 -0.89 -11.16
CA ARG A 750 21.17 -0.55 -12.18
C ARG A 750 21.12 -1.48 -13.39
N LEU A 751 20.97 -2.79 -13.15
CA LEU A 751 20.89 -3.80 -14.22
C LEU A 751 19.64 -3.64 -15.11
N ARG A 752 18.59 -2.98 -14.62
CA ARG A 752 17.31 -2.72 -15.31
C ARG A 752 17.04 -1.24 -15.47
N CYS A 753 18.09 -0.42 -15.51
CA CYS A 753 17.96 1.02 -15.31
C CYS A 753 17.11 1.70 -16.39
N SER A 754 17.32 1.37 -17.67
CA SER A 754 16.51 1.91 -18.77
C SER A 754 15.04 1.49 -18.71
N GLU A 755 14.79 0.23 -18.34
CA GLU A 755 13.44 -0.31 -18.16
C GLU A 755 12.70 0.45 -17.04
N ILE A 756 13.35 0.61 -15.88
CA ILE A 756 12.77 1.28 -14.70
C ILE A 756 12.59 2.78 -14.97
N ALA A 757 13.57 3.45 -15.58
CA ALA A 757 13.46 4.86 -15.96
C ALA A 757 12.29 5.09 -16.94
N GLY A 758 12.17 4.26 -17.97
CA GLY A 758 11.04 4.33 -18.91
C GLY A 758 9.69 4.08 -18.24
N PHE A 759 9.63 3.12 -17.31
CA PHE A 759 8.44 2.86 -16.49
C PHE A 759 8.05 4.06 -15.62
N MET A 760 9.03 4.76 -15.04
CA MET A 760 8.80 6.00 -14.27
C MET A 760 8.50 7.23 -15.13
N GLY A 761 8.53 7.09 -16.46
CA GLY A 761 8.31 8.21 -17.38
C GLY A 761 9.51 9.15 -17.55
N ILE A 762 10.70 8.74 -17.10
CA ILE A 762 11.95 9.48 -17.26
C ILE A 762 12.41 9.35 -18.73
N LYS A 763 12.38 10.47 -19.45
CA LYS A 763 12.88 10.59 -20.82
C LYS A 763 14.19 11.38 -20.82
N ALA A 764 15.28 10.66 -20.57
CA ALA A 764 16.62 11.21 -20.56
C ALA A 764 17.46 10.66 -21.71
N ASP A 765 18.47 11.44 -22.11
CA ASP A 765 19.53 10.95 -22.99
C ASP A 765 20.19 9.67 -22.40
N PRO A 766 20.46 8.62 -23.20
CA PRO A 766 21.03 7.37 -22.70
C PRO A 766 22.36 7.53 -21.96
N ASP A 767 23.22 8.48 -22.33
CA ASP A 767 24.49 8.71 -21.65
C ASP A 767 24.27 9.37 -20.28
N LYS A 768 23.37 10.36 -20.20
CA LYS A 768 22.96 10.96 -18.91
C LYS A 768 22.35 9.92 -17.98
N LEU A 769 21.43 9.11 -18.50
CA LEU A 769 20.81 8.03 -17.74
C LEU A 769 21.88 7.07 -17.23
N ARG A 770 22.82 6.64 -18.09
CA ARG A 770 23.95 5.77 -17.69
C ARG A 770 24.77 6.36 -16.54
N VAL A 771 24.99 7.68 -16.49
CA VAL A 771 25.67 8.33 -15.37
C VAL A 771 24.87 8.18 -14.08
N TRP A 772 23.58 8.47 -14.09
CA TRP A 772 22.71 8.34 -12.91
C TRP A 772 22.59 6.86 -12.44
N CYS A 773 22.52 5.93 -13.39
CA CYS A 773 22.49 4.50 -13.12
C CYS A 773 23.77 3.96 -12.47
N ASN A 774 24.93 4.60 -12.70
CA ASN A 774 26.23 4.18 -12.17
C ASN A 774 26.72 5.02 -10.99
N ALA A 775 25.94 5.99 -10.52
CA ALA A 775 26.27 6.76 -9.32
C ALA A 775 26.52 5.86 -8.10
N THR A 776 27.44 6.24 -7.23
CA THR A 776 27.70 5.50 -5.99
C THR A 776 26.97 6.15 -4.82
N PRO A 777 26.53 5.37 -3.81
CA PRO A 777 26.00 5.92 -2.57
C PRO A 777 26.97 6.89 -1.92
N GLU A 778 26.56 8.15 -1.82
CA GLU A 778 27.17 9.12 -0.92
C GLU A 778 26.59 8.87 0.47
N VAL A 779 27.47 8.71 1.45
CA VAL A 779 27.09 8.46 2.84
C VAL A 779 27.52 9.68 3.65
N GLU A 780 26.68 10.13 4.58
CA GLU A 780 27.06 11.20 5.49
C GLU A 780 28.05 10.66 6.53
N GLU A 781 29.35 10.73 6.22
CA GLU A 781 30.43 10.18 7.06
C GLU A 781 30.33 10.62 8.53
N ARG A 782 29.81 11.82 8.80
CA ARG A 782 29.58 12.35 10.16
C ARG A 782 28.62 11.51 11.00
N LEU A 783 27.62 10.89 10.38
CA LEU A 783 26.70 9.98 11.07
C LEU A 783 27.33 8.60 11.26
N CYS A 784 28.40 8.28 10.51
CA CYS A 784 29.14 7.01 10.59
C CYS A 784 30.37 7.08 11.51
N SER A 785 30.86 8.28 11.87
CA SER A 785 32.21 8.48 12.41
C SER A 785 32.37 8.45 13.94
N HIS A 786 31.39 7.99 14.73
CA HIS A 786 31.40 8.25 16.19
C HIS A 786 30.95 7.12 17.11
N LEU A 787 31.24 5.84 16.84
CA LEU A 787 30.91 4.80 17.82
C LEU A 787 32.12 4.00 18.28
N PRO A 788 32.46 4.05 19.58
CA PRO A 788 33.33 3.05 20.18
C PRO A 788 32.68 1.66 20.07
N GLU A 789 33.46 0.65 19.72
CA GLU A 789 33.08 -0.76 19.86
C GLU A 789 32.75 -1.03 21.35
N GLY A 790 31.57 -1.57 21.68
CA GLY A 790 31.10 -1.73 23.07
C GLY A 790 30.04 -2.82 23.28
N GLU A 791 29.50 -2.98 24.49
CA GLU A 791 28.41 -3.94 24.77
C GLU A 791 27.03 -3.36 24.38
N PHE A 792 25.96 -4.17 24.41
CA PHE A 792 24.60 -3.70 24.15
C PHE A 792 24.20 -2.58 25.11
N ARG A 793 23.50 -1.56 24.61
CA ARG A 793 22.95 -0.49 25.46
C ARG A 793 21.69 -1.02 26.16
N PRO A 794 21.67 -1.12 27.50
CA PRO A 794 20.44 -1.44 28.23
C PRO A 794 19.44 -0.31 28.08
N CYS A 795 18.14 -0.63 28.05
CA CYS A 795 17.09 0.39 28.06
C CYS A 795 17.12 1.19 29.38
N ALA A 796 16.96 2.51 29.28
CA ALA A 796 16.83 3.38 30.43
C ALA A 796 15.40 3.27 30.98
N HIS A 797 15.24 2.67 32.16
CA HIS A 797 13.96 2.54 32.86
C HIS A 797 13.72 3.68 33.85
#